data_AF-A0A2P4YQX3-F1
#
_entry.id   AF-A0A2P4YQX3-F1
#
_cell.length_a   1.000
_cell.length_b   1.000
_cell.length_c   1.000
_cell.angle_alpha   90.00
_cell.angle_beta   90.00
_cell.angle_gamma   90.00
#
_symmetry.space_group_name_H-M   'P 1'
#
loop_
_entity.id
_entity.type
_entity.pdbx_description
1 polymer ?
#
loop_
_entity_poly.entity_id
_entity_poly.type
_entity_poly.pdbx_seq_one_letter_code
_entity_poly.pdbx_strand_id
1 'polypeptide(L)'
;MTGSVSNEQDVEFGACDDDEEYPDDDDSDLPDIPFDNARLATVGGAAGLTVENLSKKQNAAILANMAQSGWLEAHGYPGLFDGSYGPSEEALAAATSPVNALFYFMTPRLWENMATASEDYFAEKMDARVTDQYNKKVQRERKKPGFQRQTREAIQAKMEQSPPTTGRDVCVFIGLLIARAIAPNKEKLQHHWETTDEGTIPRGCFGRFMTRDRFAHIAQNLHFSSNRDPRAVVDRAWKLRPVIDALQKTFLAGYKPPPIMAFDEAVLPSRSSFNRMRVYMKDKPHKYGTKLFMLCCSFETYLGKAGTVNGVSLRDERTGPVAVVRNLRAAFGDEQPNTMRLIVMDRFYTSIPLALELLTMGYYSVGTVMTDRKGLVVPDKNKKKKEQSRPTGIDRGTYTVADSSLVPGVTTTKCGLEEEVAYPRIVKDYQTYMGGVDVHDQLRLQRYSLQLAVRFQKYYKSLFLDFVDLALVNAFIILNHARTAANKSRLSHITFLKQLHLELCQIGDSDWEDLLGSPGQTQHGGQHETQAEGCKVCSLLKDKATGGDTSFQCSTCTLTKKNEKTGEITKTPVYLCNKVKHSYNCQARTCFEIWHLCWNDGANKPSRGKRKLRVRVTDGGEVFDNEGTPRLVPM
;
A
#
# COMPACT_ATOMS: atom_id res chain seq x y z
N MET A 1 30.62 -10.68 -24.60
CA MET A 1 30.40 -11.92 -23.82
C MET A 1 29.06 -11.81 -23.13
N THR A 2 28.09 -12.48 -23.73
CA THR A 2 26.66 -12.48 -23.42
C THR A 2 26.38 -13.48 -22.29
N GLY A 3 25.96 -12.98 -21.13
CA GLY A 3 25.49 -13.81 -20.01
C GLY A 3 24.00 -14.11 -20.16
N SER A 4 23.71 -15.33 -20.61
CA SER A 4 22.39 -15.95 -20.66
C SER A 4 21.78 -16.07 -19.26
N VAL A 5 20.60 -15.47 -19.06
CA VAL A 5 19.75 -15.71 -17.88
C VAL A 5 19.01 -17.02 -18.09
N SER A 6 19.47 -18.08 -17.44
CA SER A 6 18.88 -19.43 -17.52
C SER A 6 17.96 -19.73 -16.33
N ASN A 7 16.76 -20.19 -16.67
CA ASN A 7 15.82 -21.04 -15.91
C ASN A 7 15.33 -20.55 -14.53
N GLU A 8 14.18 -19.88 -14.53
CA GLU A 8 13.24 -19.86 -13.41
C GLU A 8 12.16 -20.92 -13.67
N GLN A 9 12.13 -21.97 -12.84
CA GLN A 9 11.08 -23.00 -12.88
C GLN A 9 9.82 -22.46 -12.18
N ASP A 10 8.73 -22.39 -12.94
CA ASP A 10 7.42 -21.88 -12.53
C ASP A 10 6.77 -22.69 -11.38
N VAL A 11 6.08 -21.97 -10.49
CA VAL A 11 5.18 -22.55 -9.49
C VAL A 11 3.84 -22.84 -10.17
N GLU A 12 3.65 -24.09 -10.57
CA GLU A 12 2.39 -24.61 -11.09
C GLU A 12 1.50 -25.08 -9.93
N PHE A 13 0.59 -24.22 -9.46
CA PHE A 13 -0.60 -24.68 -8.72
C PHE A 13 -1.74 -24.84 -9.73
N GLY A 14 -1.87 -26.06 -10.27
CA GLY A 14 -3.06 -26.49 -11.01
C GLY A 14 -3.07 -26.08 -12.49
N ALA A 15 -2.46 -26.93 -13.32
CA ALA A 15 -2.67 -26.97 -14.76
C ALA A 15 -4.12 -27.35 -15.11
N CYS A 16 -5.01 -26.39 -15.30
CA CYS A 16 -6.20 -26.47 -16.17
C CYS A 16 -6.97 -25.16 -16.01
N ASP A 17 -6.89 -24.29 -17.00
CA ASP A 17 -7.93 -23.30 -17.31
C ASP A 17 -7.55 -22.76 -18.70
N ASP A 18 -8.44 -22.97 -19.67
CA ASP A 18 -8.26 -22.66 -21.08
C ASP A 18 -7.91 -21.19 -21.33
N ASP A 19 -7.04 -21.00 -22.32
CA ASP A 19 -6.78 -19.73 -22.98
C ASP A 19 -8.07 -19.27 -23.69
N GLU A 20 -8.81 -18.32 -23.11
CA GLU A 20 -9.79 -17.54 -23.87
C GLU A 20 -9.03 -16.58 -24.79
N GLU A 21 -8.62 -17.09 -25.94
CA GLU A 21 -7.99 -16.33 -27.03
C GLU A 21 -8.94 -15.22 -27.49
N TYR A 22 -8.72 -14.00 -27.00
CA TYR A 22 -9.23 -12.79 -27.63
C TYR A 22 -8.15 -12.28 -28.60
N PRO A 23 -8.51 -11.91 -29.84
CA PRO A 23 -7.55 -11.63 -30.89
C PRO A 23 -6.51 -10.59 -30.46
N ASP A 24 -5.26 -10.87 -30.78
CA ASP A 24 -4.14 -9.95 -30.64
C ASP A 24 -4.41 -8.70 -31.49
N ASP A 25 -4.87 -7.63 -30.85
CA ASP A 25 -4.71 -6.29 -31.40
C ASP A 25 -3.22 -5.95 -31.27
N ASP A 26 -2.52 -6.06 -32.40
CA ASP A 26 -1.13 -5.67 -32.62
C ASP A 26 -0.97 -4.16 -32.34
N ASP A 27 -0.85 -3.80 -31.06
CA ASP A 27 -0.59 -2.43 -30.57
C ASP A 27 0.92 -2.10 -30.67
N SER A 28 1.55 -2.53 -31.78
CA SER A 28 2.84 -2.01 -32.19
C SER A 28 2.65 -0.58 -32.70
N ASP A 29 3.43 0.34 -32.11
CA ASP A 29 3.41 1.78 -32.34
C ASP A 29 2.17 2.51 -31.79
N LEU A 30 2.13 2.71 -30.46
CA LEU A 30 1.31 3.76 -29.86
C LEU A 30 1.90 5.13 -30.24
N PRO A 31 1.27 5.93 -31.12
CA PRO A 31 1.68 7.32 -31.30
C PRO A 31 1.43 8.11 -30.01
N ASP A 32 2.33 9.05 -29.72
CA ASP A 32 2.16 10.05 -28.67
C ASP A 32 0.76 10.65 -28.74
N ILE A 33 -0.03 10.46 -27.68
CA ILE A 33 -1.41 10.97 -27.61
C ILE A 33 -1.34 12.49 -27.78
N PRO A 34 -1.97 13.08 -28.81
CA PRO A 34 -1.91 14.52 -29.03
C PRO A 34 -2.51 15.25 -27.83
N PHE A 35 -1.83 16.30 -27.38
CA PHE A 35 -2.26 17.13 -26.27
C PHE A 35 -3.49 17.96 -26.65
N ASP A 36 -4.67 17.59 -26.13
CA ASP A 36 -5.94 18.15 -26.58
C ASP A 36 -6.39 19.35 -25.72
N ASN A 37 -5.88 20.53 -26.08
CA ASN A 37 -6.29 21.81 -25.47
C ASN A 37 -7.75 22.19 -25.77
N ALA A 38 -8.35 21.69 -26.87
CA ALA A 38 -9.70 22.09 -27.27
C ALA A 38 -10.77 21.46 -26.37
N ARG A 39 -10.46 20.31 -25.75
CA ARG A 39 -11.38 19.57 -24.86
C ARG A 39 -11.23 19.87 -23.37
N LEU A 40 -10.19 20.60 -22.98
CA LEU A 40 -10.13 21.22 -21.66
C LEU A 40 -11.40 22.08 -21.42
N ALA A 41 -11.88 22.76 -22.46
CA ALA A 41 -13.09 23.59 -22.44
C ALA A 41 -14.42 22.83 -22.27
N THR A 42 -14.46 21.50 -22.48
CA THR A 42 -15.67 20.68 -22.23
C THR A 42 -15.68 20.03 -20.84
N VAL A 43 -14.54 20.01 -20.16
CA VAL A 43 -14.44 19.54 -18.76
C VAL A 43 -14.47 20.73 -17.81
N GLY A 44 -13.89 21.87 -18.16
CA GLY A 44 -14.01 23.13 -17.44
C GLY A 44 -15.45 23.65 -17.38
N GLY A 45 -15.99 23.91 -16.19
CA GLY A 45 -17.26 24.64 -16.01
C GLY A 45 -17.23 26.08 -16.55
N ALA A 46 -16.07 26.55 -17.01
CA ALA A 46 -15.93 27.76 -17.80
C ALA A 46 -16.01 27.40 -19.29
N ALA A 47 -17.19 27.58 -19.89
CA ALA A 47 -17.38 27.45 -21.33
C ALA A 47 -16.34 28.30 -22.10
N GLY A 48 -15.37 27.64 -22.73
CA GLY A 48 -14.58 28.26 -23.81
C GLY A 48 -13.24 28.91 -23.44
N LEU A 49 -12.46 28.41 -22.48
CA LEU A 49 -11.05 28.81 -22.33
C LEU A 49 -10.15 28.12 -23.39
N THR A 50 -10.21 28.56 -24.65
CA THR A 50 -9.19 28.23 -25.67
C THR A 50 -8.10 29.30 -25.68
N VAL A 51 -6.90 28.95 -26.18
CA VAL A 51 -5.81 29.92 -26.40
C VAL A 51 -6.29 31.13 -27.23
N GLU A 52 -7.26 30.91 -28.13
CA GLU A 52 -7.88 31.95 -28.97
C GLU A 52 -8.93 32.80 -28.21
N ASN A 53 -9.62 32.24 -27.22
CA ASN A 53 -10.66 32.91 -26.43
C ASN A 53 -10.14 33.73 -25.23
N LEU A 54 -8.87 33.55 -24.83
CA LEU A 54 -8.19 34.40 -23.84
C LEU A 54 -8.11 35.88 -24.27
N SER A 55 -8.39 36.19 -25.54
CA SER A 55 -8.43 37.55 -26.09
C SER A 55 -9.69 38.37 -25.73
N LYS A 56 -10.75 37.76 -25.16
CA LYS A 56 -12.02 38.46 -24.94
C LYS A 56 -12.19 38.96 -23.50
N LYS A 57 -12.37 40.28 -23.40
CA LYS A 57 -12.69 41.20 -22.28
C LYS A 57 -13.03 40.71 -20.87
N GLN A 58 -13.54 39.50 -20.64
CA GLN A 58 -13.94 39.04 -19.29
C GLN A 58 -12.74 38.71 -18.37
N ASN A 59 -11.57 38.38 -18.91
CA ASN A 59 -10.37 38.10 -18.10
C ASN A 59 -9.34 39.26 -18.09
N ALA A 60 -9.59 40.33 -18.84
CA ALA A 60 -8.65 41.44 -18.98
C ALA A 60 -8.46 42.22 -17.66
N ALA A 61 -9.50 42.35 -16.83
CA ALA A 61 -9.41 43.07 -15.56
C ALA A 61 -8.61 42.32 -14.48
N ILE A 62 -8.67 40.98 -14.49
CA ILE A 62 -7.90 40.11 -13.60
C ILE A 62 -6.42 40.16 -14.01
N LEU A 63 -6.13 40.02 -15.31
CA LEU A 63 -4.77 40.10 -15.86
C LEU A 63 -4.14 41.50 -15.74
N ALA A 64 -4.95 42.57 -15.86
CA ALA A 64 -4.49 43.95 -15.67
C ALA A 64 -4.17 44.28 -14.21
N ASN A 65 -4.96 43.77 -13.25
CA ASN A 65 -4.63 43.87 -11.83
C ASN A 65 -3.33 43.12 -11.49
N MET A 66 -3.12 41.93 -12.07
CA MET A 66 -1.90 41.14 -11.89
C MET A 66 -0.65 41.80 -12.51
N ALA A 67 -0.82 42.67 -13.52
CA ALA A 67 0.27 43.39 -14.19
C ALA A 67 0.66 44.71 -13.49
N GLN A 68 -0.24 45.33 -12.72
CA GLN A 68 0.01 46.63 -12.07
C GLN A 68 0.98 46.54 -10.87
N SER A 69 1.23 45.36 -10.32
CA SER A 69 2.15 45.15 -9.19
C SER A 69 3.63 45.03 -9.56
N GLY A 70 3.98 45.09 -10.86
CA GLY A 70 5.37 44.98 -11.33
C GLY A 70 5.85 43.53 -11.53
N TRP A 71 7.03 43.40 -12.15
CA TRP A 71 7.74 42.14 -12.40
C TRP A 71 7.68 41.22 -11.15
N LEU A 72 7.08 40.03 -11.27
CA LEU A 72 7.05 39.08 -10.16
C LEU A 72 8.45 38.46 -9.98
N GLU A 73 9.30 39.11 -9.18
CA GLU A 73 10.02 38.33 -8.18
C GLU A 73 8.95 37.50 -7.46
N ALA A 74 8.94 36.18 -7.63
CA ALA A 74 7.90 35.30 -7.08
C ALA A 74 7.99 35.29 -5.54
N HIS A 75 7.40 36.30 -4.88
CA HIS A 75 7.45 36.46 -3.44
C HIS A 75 6.60 35.42 -2.69
N GLY A 76 5.83 34.57 -3.37
CA GLY A 76 4.99 33.59 -2.70
C GLY A 76 3.83 33.04 -3.51
N TYR A 77 3.09 32.17 -2.83
CA TYR A 77 1.75 31.73 -3.21
C TYR A 77 0.79 32.45 -2.25
N PRO A 78 0.32 33.67 -2.57
CA PRO A 78 -0.55 34.42 -1.66
C PRO A 78 -1.87 33.69 -1.45
N GLY A 79 -2.40 33.73 -0.23
CA GLY A 79 -3.64 33.02 0.11
C GLY A 79 -3.53 31.50 0.03
N LEU A 80 -2.31 30.94 0.06
CA LEU A 80 -2.11 29.50 0.16
C LEU A 80 -2.76 28.98 1.45
N PHE A 81 -3.46 27.86 1.34
CA PHE A 81 -4.16 27.20 2.43
C PHE A 81 -3.25 27.05 3.66
N ASP A 82 -3.70 27.63 4.78
CA ASP A 82 -3.01 27.63 6.07
C ASP A 82 -3.74 26.78 7.13
N GLY A 83 -4.83 26.12 6.73
CA GLY A 83 -5.59 25.23 7.59
C GLY A 83 -4.88 23.90 7.88
N SER A 84 -5.50 23.10 8.75
CA SER A 84 -4.99 21.77 9.09
C SER A 84 -5.06 20.81 7.90
N TYR A 85 -4.00 20.01 7.74
CA TYR A 85 -3.89 18.94 6.76
C TYR A 85 -3.20 17.72 7.38
N GLY A 86 -3.23 16.59 6.68
CA GLY A 86 -2.71 15.33 7.19
C GLY A 86 -3.81 14.27 7.35
N PRO A 87 -3.50 13.13 7.99
CA PRO A 87 -4.49 12.08 8.19
C PRO A 87 -5.75 12.59 8.90
N SER A 88 -6.91 12.07 8.51
CA SER A 88 -8.18 12.42 9.16
C SER A 88 -8.19 11.95 10.62
N GLU A 89 -9.03 12.56 11.45
CA GLU A 89 -9.17 12.17 12.86
C GLU A 89 -9.59 10.70 12.98
N GLU A 90 -10.49 10.25 12.11
CA GLU A 90 -10.91 8.84 12.03
C GLU A 90 -9.75 7.91 11.65
N ALA A 91 -8.93 8.29 10.66
CA ALA A 91 -7.76 7.50 10.28
C ALA A 91 -6.73 7.42 11.41
N LEU A 92 -6.48 8.52 12.12
CA LEU A 92 -5.58 8.56 13.27
C LEU A 92 -6.12 7.71 14.44
N ALA A 93 -7.42 7.78 14.70
CA ALA A 93 -8.07 6.97 15.73
C ALA A 93 -8.03 5.47 15.40
N ALA A 94 -8.18 5.12 14.12
CA ALA A 94 -8.03 3.74 13.66
C ALA A 94 -6.58 3.25 13.74
N ALA A 95 -5.59 4.12 13.55
CA ALA A 95 -4.16 3.75 13.50
C ALA A 95 -3.52 3.44 14.87
N THR A 96 -4.20 2.65 15.70
CA THR A 96 -3.70 2.15 16.99
C THR A 96 -2.72 0.97 16.85
N SER A 97 -2.88 0.18 15.79
CA SER A 97 -2.01 -0.93 15.37
C SER A 97 -1.86 -0.95 13.85
N PRO A 98 -0.85 -1.66 13.31
CA PRO A 98 -0.73 -1.87 11.87
C PRO A 98 -1.98 -2.47 11.21
N VAL A 99 -2.61 -3.48 11.81
CA VAL A 99 -3.80 -4.12 11.23
C VAL A 99 -5.00 -3.17 11.23
N ASN A 100 -5.19 -2.37 12.28
CA ASN A 100 -6.28 -1.40 12.33
C ASN A 100 -6.07 -0.25 11.34
N ALA A 101 -4.82 0.18 11.14
CA ALA A 101 -4.48 1.14 10.09
C ALA A 101 -4.76 0.58 8.68
N LEU A 102 -4.51 -0.71 8.44
CA LEU A 102 -4.90 -1.37 7.18
C LEU A 102 -6.43 -1.47 7.04
N PHE A 103 -7.13 -1.83 8.12
CA PHE A 103 -8.59 -1.99 8.13
C PHE A 103 -9.36 -0.67 7.99
N TYR A 104 -8.73 0.47 8.26
CA TYR A 104 -9.29 1.76 7.86
C TYR A 104 -9.45 1.85 6.33
N PHE A 105 -8.42 1.43 5.58
CA PHE A 105 -8.43 1.52 4.12
C PHE A 105 -9.11 0.34 3.43
N MET A 106 -8.92 -0.87 3.97
CA MET A 106 -9.51 -2.12 3.49
C MET A 106 -10.37 -2.72 4.61
N THR A 107 -11.63 -2.26 4.69
CA THR A 107 -12.52 -2.61 5.80
C THR A 107 -12.76 -4.12 5.92
N PRO A 108 -13.02 -4.66 7.13
CA PRO A 108 -13.38 -6.07 7.31
C PRO A 108 -14.49 -6.54 6.36
N ARG A 109 -15.48 -5.67 6.11
CA ARG A 109 -16.56 -5.93 5.16
C ARG A 109 -16.08 -6.09 3.71
N LEU A 110 -15.06 -5.36 3.28
CA LEU A 110 -14.47 -5.54 1.96
C LEU A 110 -13.89 -6.96 1.84
N TRP A 111 -13.18 -7.46 2.85
CA TRP A 111 -12.63 -8.81 2.86
C TRP A 111 -13.72 -9.89 2.80
N GLU A 112 -14.83 -9.72 3.52
CA GLU A 112 -16.01 -10.60 3.42
C GLU A 112 -16.65 -10.59 2.03
N ASN A 113 -16.75 -9.42 1.40
CA ASN A 113 -17.27 -9.33 0.04
C ASN A 113 -16.35 -10.06 -0.97
N MET A 114 -15.03 -9.96 -0.80
CA MET A 114 -14.07 -10.69 -1.62
C MET A 114 -14.12 -12.20 -1.39
N ALA A 115 -14.29 -12.63 -0.14
CA ALA A 115 -14.47 -14.04 0.19
C ALA A 115 -15.75 -14.59 -0.46
N THR A 116 -16.86 -13.88 -0.33
CA THR A 116 -18.13 -14.22 -0.99
C THR A 116 -17.98 -14.35 -2.50
N ALA A 117 -17.37 -13.35 -3.16
CA ALA A 117 -17.14 -13.39 -4.61
C ALA A 117 -16.21 -14.54 -5.04
N SER A 118 -15.26 -14.94 -4.18
CA SER A 118 -14.37 -16.08 -4.41
C SER A 118 -15.11 -17.42 -4.31
N GLU A 119 -16.07 -17.54 -3.39
CA GLU A 119 -16.93 -18.72 -3.26
C GLU A 119 -17.93 -18.82 -4.42
N ASP A 120 -18.53 -17.70 -4.85
CA ASP A 120 -19.37 -17.67 -6.05
C ASP A 120 -18.60 -18.14 -7.29
N TYR A 121 -17.35 -17.69 -7.42
CA TYR A 121 -16.46 -18.12 -8.50
C TYR A 121 -16.07 -19.60 -8.39
N PHE A 122 -15.83 -20.10 -7.18
CA PHE A 122 -15.60 -21.52 -6.92
C PHE A 122 -16.78 -22.37 -7.38
N ALA A 123 -18.00 -21.98 -7.01
CA ALA A 123 -19.24 -22.66 -7.41
C ALA A 123 -19.45 -22.60 -8.93
N GLU A 124 -19.25 -21.43 -9.56
CA GLU A 124 -19.36 -21.26 -11.01
C GLU A 124 -18.43 -22.19 -11.80
N LYS A 125 -17.24 -22.45 -11.27
CA LYS A 125 -16.22 -23.30 -11.93
C LYS A 125 -16.24 -24.76 -11.45
N MET A 126 -17.19 -25.16 -10.62
CA MET A 126 -17.26 -26.51 -10.05
C MET A 126 -17.30 -27.58 -11.15
N ASP A 127 -18.26 -27.50 -12.07
CA ASP A 127 -18.45 -28.53 -13.11
C ASP A 127 -17.24 -28.67 -14.02
N ALA A 128 -16.66 -27.55 -14.45
CA ALA A 128 -15.45 -27.52 -15.26
C ALA A 128 -14.28 -28.22 -14.53
N ARG A 129 -14.09 -27.92 -13.24
CA ARG A 129 -13.01 -28.52 -12.44
C ARG A 129 -13.21 -30.00 -12.17
N VAL A 130 -14.44 -30.44 -11.90
CA VAL A 130 -14.78 -31.86 -11.77
C VAL A 130 -14.46 -32.58 -13.07
N THR A 131 -14.79 -31.97 -14.21
CA THR A 131 -14.47 -32.47 -15.55
C THR A 131 -12.97 -32.62 -15.74
N ASP A 132 -12.19 -31.58 -15.45
CA ASP A 132 -10.74 -31.61 -15.63
C ASP A 132 -10.04 -32.60 -14.71
N GLN A 133 -10.45 -32.67 -13.44
CA GLN A 133 -9.90 -33.65 -12.50
C GLN A 133 -10.25 -35.09 -12.90
N TYR A 134 -11.47 -35.31 -13.40
CA TYR A 134 -11.87 -36.60 -13.92
C TYR A 134 -11.03 -37.00 -15.13
N ASN A 135 -10.86 -36.09 -16.10
CA ASN A 135 -10.04 -36.30 -17.30
C ASN A 135 -8.58 -36.63 -16.94
N LYS A 136 -7.98 -35.91 -15.98
CA LYS A 136 -6.63 -36.22 -15.48
C LYS A 136 -6.53 -37.62 -14.88
N LYS A 137 -7.56 -38.07 -14.16
CA LYS A 137 -7.60 -39.43 -13.59
C LYS A 137 -7.78 -40.51 -14.65
N VAL A 138 -8.58 -40.26 -15.69
CA VAL A 138 -8.69 -41.12 -16.88
C VAL A 138 -7.32 -41.29 -17.54
N GLN A 139 -6.58 -40.19 -17.74
CA GLN A 139 -5.23 -40.26 -18.32
C GLN A 139 -4.25 -41.01 -17.42
N ARG A 140 -4.38 -40.90 -16.09
CA ARG A 140 -3.55 -41.62 -15.13
C ARG A 140 -3.83 -43.12 -15.12
N GLU A 141 -5.10 -43.51 -15.21
CA GLU A 141 -5.56 -44.91 -15.35
C GLU A 141 -4.94 -45.56 -16.58
N ARG A 142 -4.96 -44.86 -17.74
CA ARG A 142 -4.31 -45.32 -18.97
C ARG A 142 -2.80 -45.56 -18.82
N LYS A 143 -2.11 -44.74 -18.01
CA LYS A 143 -0.65 -44.82 -17.79
C LYS A 143 -0.24 -45.83 -16.72
N LYS A 144 -1.14 -46.22 -15.80
CA LYS A 144 -0.81 -47.07 -14.64
C LYS A 144 -1.84 -48.19 -14.48
N PRO A 145 -1.53 -49.40 -14.97
CA PRO A 145 -2.37 -50.58 -14.76
C PRO A 145 -2.60 -50.82 -13.25
N GLY A 146 -3.87 -50.89 -12.82
CA GLY A 146 -4.26 -51.07 -11.42
C GLY A 146 -4.67 -49.79 -10.66
N PHE A 147 -4.59 -48.62 -11.28
CA PHE A 147 -5.13 -47.40 -10.68
C PHE A 147 -6.66 -47.38 -10.76
N GLN A 148 -7.35 -47.36 -9.61
CA GLN A 148 -8.80 -47.22 -9.55
C GLN A 148 -9.22 -45.75 -9.66
N ARG A 149 -9.97 -45.43 -10.71
CA ARG A 149 -10.48 -44.08 -10.96
C ARG A 149 -11.67 -43.77 -10.04
N GLN A 150 -11.67 -42.57 -9.45
CA GLN A 150 -12.83 -42.03 -8.74
C GLN A 150 -13.91 -41.53 -9.73
N THR A 151 -15.19 -41.69 -9.38
CA THR A 151 -16.30 -41.16 -10.21
C THR A 151 -16.36 -39.64 -10.16
N ARG A 152 -17.10 -39.01 -11.08
CA ARG A 152 -17.29 -37.54 -11.08
C ARG A 152 -17.98 -37.06 -9.82
N GLU A 153 -18.97 -37.80 -9.35
CA GLU A 153 -19.75 -37.52 -8.13
C GLU A 153 -18.84 -37.60 -6.90
N ALA A 154 -17.96 -38.59 -6.83
CA ALA A 154 -16.98 -38.71 -5.74
C ALA A 154 -15.95 -37.56 -5.76
N ILE A 155 -15.59 -37.04 -6.95
CA ILE A 155 -14.71 -35.87 -7.09
C ILE A 155 -15.43 -34.62 -6.61
N GLN A 156 -16.66 -34.40 -7.07
CA GLN A 156 -17.48 -33.27 -6.69
C GLN A 156 -17.73 -33.25 -5.18
N ALA A 157 -18.19 -34.36 -4.60
CA ALA A 157 -18.42 -34.48 -3.17
C ALA A 157 -17.15 -34.17 -2.34
N LYS A 158 -15.97 -34.55 -2.84
CA LYS A 158 -14.70 -34.20 -2.19
C LYS A 158 -14.38 -32.70 -2.29
N MET A 159 -14.73 -32.04 -3.38
CA MET A 159 -14.54 -30.59 -3.52
C MET A 159 -15.49 -29.82 -2.60
N GLU A 160 -16.75 -30.24 -2.53
CA GLU A 160 -17.80 -29.64 -1.68
C GLU A 160 -17.54 -29.79 -0.17
N GLN A 161 -16.71 -30.75 0.23
CA GLN A 161 -16.23 -30.88 1.62
C GLN A 161 -15.24 -29.78 2.04
N SER A 162 -14.77 -28.94 1.11
CA SER A 162 -13.88 -27.84 1.45
C SER A 162 -14.64 -26.80 2.28
N PRO A 163 -14.09 -26.31 3.41
CA PRO A 163 -14.76 -25.29 4.19
C PRO A 163 -14.89 -23.99 3.37
N PRO A 164 -15.98 -23.22 3.53
CA PRO A 164 -16.16 -21.98 2.79
C PRO A 164 -15.04 -20.98 3.14
N THR A 165 -14.61 -20.18 2.17
CA THR A 165 -13.65 -19.09 2.40
C THR A 165 -14.33 -17.93 3.12
N THR A 166 -13.74 -17.46 4.23
CA THR A 166 -14.18 -16.27 4.97
C THR A 166 -13.27 -15.07 4.68
N GLY A 167 -13.70 -13.85 5.02
CA GLY A 167 -12.82 -12.68 4.92
C GLY A 167 -11.58 -12.81 5.80
N ARG A 168 -11.72 -13.43 6.98
CA ARG A 168 -10.62 -13.79 7.88
C ARG A 168 -9.58 -14.69 7.20
N ASP A 169 -10.02 -15.72 6.47
CA ASP A 169 -9.12 -16.59 5.72
C ASP A 169 -8.29 -15.81 4.70
N VAL A 170 -8.92 -14.85 4.00
CA VAL A 170 -8.23 -13.99 3.03
C VAL A 170 -7.22 -13.07 3.75
N CYS A 171 -7.53 -12.55 4.93
CA CYS A 171 -6.59 -11.79 5.75
C CYS A 171 -5.36 -12.62 6.16
N VAL A 172 -5.57 -13.86 6.65
CA VAL A 172 -4.46 -14.77 7.00
C VAL A 172 -3.62 -15.09 5.75
N PHE A 173 -4.26 -15.32 4.61
CA PHE A 173 -3.60 -15.53 3.32
C PHE A 173 -2.70 -14.34 2.94
N ILE A 174 -3.18 -13.09 3.08
CA ILE A 174 -2.36 -11.88 2.86
C ILE A 174 -1.23 -11.77 3.89
N GLY A 175 -1.47 -12.09 5.16
CA GLY A 175 -0.43 -12.13 6.18
C GLY A 175 0.73 -13.07 5.80
N LEU A 176 0.41 -14.26 5.28
CA LEU A 176 1.42 -15.19 4.77
C LEU A 176 2.17 -14.66 3.55
N LEU A 177 1.51 -13.92 2.65
CA LEU A 177 2.19 -13.26 1.54
C LEU A 177 3.12 -12.12 2.00
N ILE A 178 2.75 -11.36 3.04
CA ILE A 178 3.63 -10.36 3.66
C ILE A 178 4.87 -11.06 4.26
N ALA A 179 4.67 -12.17 4.97
CA ALA A 179 5.78 -12.96 5.51
C ALA A 179 6.71 -13.49 4.39
N ARG A 180 6.15 -13.93 3.26
CA ARG A 180 6.91 -14.32 2.06
C ARG A 180 7.71 -13.16 1.48
N ALA A 181 7.13 -11.97 1.41
CA ALA A 181 7.81 -10.78 0.90
C ALA A 181 9.00 -10.38 1.80
N ILE A 182 8.86 -10.52 3.13
CA ILE A 182 9.93 -10.26 4.10
C ILE A 182 11.06 -11.31 4.01
N ALA A 183 10.69 -12.59 3.88
CA ALA A 183 11.62 -13.72 3.89
C ALA A 183 11.33 -14.65 2.69
N PRO A 184 11.78 -14.29 1.48
CA PRO A 184 11.44 -15.04 0.28
C PRO A 184 12.17 -16.39 0.22
N ASN A 185 11.43 -17.47 -0.06
CA ASN A 185 12.01 -18.71 -0.57
C ASN A 185 12.08 -18.65 -2.10
N LYS A 186 13.30 -18.62 -2.64
CA LYS A 186 13.56 -18.44 -4.08
C LYS A 186 13.35 -19.72 -4.89
N GLU A 187 13.37 -20.89 -4.26
CA GLU A 187 13.18 -22.15 -4.97
C GLU A 187 11.70 -22.38 -5.25
N LYS A 188 10.90 -22.46 -4.20
CA LYS A 188 9.47 -22.80 -4.31
C LYS A 188 8.66 -22.17 -3.19
N LEU A 189 7.47 -21.67 -3.53
CA LEU A 189 6.50 -21.20 -2.54
C LEU A 189 6.11 -22.31 -1.55
N GLN A 190 6.01 -23.55 -2.03
CA GLN A 190 5.66 -24.70 -1.19
C GLN A 190 6.65 -24.93 -0.05
N HIS A 191 7.90 -24.48 -0.18
CA HIS A 191 8.92 -24.68 0.85
C HIS A 191 8.59 -23.97 2.17
N HIS A 192 7.71 -22.97 2.16
CA HIS A 192 7.19 -22.37 3.38
C HIS A 192 6.32 -23.31 4.24
N TRP A 193 5.95 -24.49 3.71
CA TRP A 193 5.23 -25.57 4.41
C TRP A 193 6.08 -26.83 4.67
N GLU A 194 7.37 -26.81 4.35
CA GLU A 194 8.25 -27.95 4.66
C GLU A 194 8.31 -28.17 6.17
N THR A 195 8.27 -29.44 6.57
CA THR A 195 8.22 -29.82 7.99
C THR A 195 9.60 -30.13 8.57
N THR A 196 10.59 -30.33 7.70
CA THR A 196 11.97 -30.70 8.03
C THR A 196 12.93 -29.56 7.73
N ASP A 197 13.97 -29.46 8.56
CA ASP A 197 15.12 -28.59 8.30
C ASP A 197 16.07 -29.28 7.31
N GLU A 198 16.74 -28.51 6.44
CA GLU A 198 17.80 -28.99 5.55
C GLU A 198 19.12 -28.30 5.89
N GLY A 199 19.91 -28.90 6.78
CA GLY A 199 21.16 -28.30 7.26
C GLY A 199 20.91 -26.97 7.98
N THR A 200 21.33 -25.86 7.38
CA THR A 200 21.09 -24.50 7.90
C THR A 200 19.83 -23.83 7.35
N ILE A 201 19.10 -24.50 6.45
CA ILE A 201 17.82 -24.02 5.91
C ILE A 201 16.72 -24.43 6.90
N PRO A 202 16.03 -23.47 7.55
CA PRO A 202 15.00 -23.79 8.52
C PRO A 202 13.73 -24.29 7.82
N ARG A 203 12.99 -25.17 8.49
CA ARG A 203 11.67 -25.64 8.09
C ARG A 203 10.68 -24.49 7.91
N GLY A 204 9.69 -24.75 7.07
CA GLY A 204 8.56 -23.87 6.85
C GLY A 204 7.74 -23.60 8.12
N CYS A 205 7.20 -22.39 8.23
CA CYS A 205 6.33 -21.98 9.34
C CYS A 205 4.88 -21.71 8.93
N PHE A 206 4.55 -21.70 7.64
CA PHE A 206 3.20 -21.31 7.17
C PHE A 206 2.14 -22.33 7.61
N GLY A 207 2.50 -23.60 7.70
CA GLY A 207 1.61 -24.67 8.17
C GLY A 207 1.09 -24.48 9.60
N ARG A 208 1.68 -23.58 10.39
CA ARG A 208 1.16 -23.21 11.72
C ARG A 208 -0.08 -22.32 11.67
N PHE A 209 -0.30 -21.63 10.56
CA PHE A 209 -1.38 -20.66 10.39
C PHE A 209 -2.40 -21.11 9.35
N MET A 210 -1.94 -21.71 8.26
CA MET A 210 -2.81 -22.20 7.18
C MET A 210 -2.17 -23.40 6.50
N THR A 211 -2.94 -24.45 6.20
CA THR A 211 -2.43 -25.59 5.46
C THR A 211 -2.10 -25.19 4.02
N ARG A 212 -1.13 -25.88 3.40
CA ARG A 212 -0.75 -25.62 2.00
C ARG A 212 -1.94 -25.73 1.05
N ASP A 213 -2.78 -26.73 1.27
CA ASP A 213 -3.93 -27.01 0.41
C ASP A 213 -5.03 -25.94 0.59
N ARG A 214 -5.24 -25.41 1.82
CA ARG A 214 -6.13 -24.26 2.05
C ARG A 214 -5.61 -23.00 1.38
N PHE A 215 -4.31 -22.72 1.49
CA PHE A 215 -3.68 -21.60 0.80
C PHE A 215 -3.85 -21.70 -0.71
N ALA A 216 -3.61 -22.88 -1.28
CA ALA A 216 -3.80 -23.13 -2.71
C ALA A 216 -5.26 -22.97 -3.14
N HIS A 217 -6.22 -23.43 -2.33
CA HIS A 217 -7.64 -23.26 -2.57
C HIS A 217 -8.02 -21.77 -2.66
N ILE A 218 -7.62 -20.96 -1.67
CA ILE A 218 -7.86 -19.51 -1.65
C ILE A 218 -7.17 -18.85 -2.86
N ALA A 219 -5.89 -19.15 -3.08
CA ALA A 219 -5.13 -18.63 -4.21
C ALA A 219 -5.79 -18.92 -5.57
N GLN A 220 -6.35 -20.13 -5.75
CA GLN A 220 -7.03 -20.55 -6.97
C GLN A 220 -8.39 -19.85 -7.15
N ASN A 221 -9.13 -19.63 -6.06
CA ASN A 221 -10.50 -19.10 -6.10
C ASN A 221 -10.62 -17.59 -5.93
N LEU A 222 -9.54 -16.91 -5.53
CA LEU A 222 -9.55 -15.47 -5.26
C LEU A 222 -10.20 -14.67 -6.40
N HIS A 223 -11.34 -14.05 -6.11
CA HIS A 223 -12.14 -13.30 -7.06
C HIS A 223 -12.84 -12.12 -6.38
N PHE A 224 -13.20 -11.09 -7.14
CA PHE A 224 -13.66 -9.82 -6.57
C PHE A 224 -14.97 -9.29 -7.17
N SER A 225 -15.41 -9.83 -8.32
CA SER A 225 -16.58 -9.34 -9.06
C SER A 225 -17.23 -10.49 -9.82
N SER A 226 -18.55 -10.50 -9.99
CA SER A 226 -19.21 -11.55 -10.78
C SER A 226 -18.88 -11.48 -12.28
N ASN A 227 -18.58 -12.61 -12.90
CA ASN A 227 -18.38 -12.73 -14.35
C ASN A 227 -19.67 -12.60 -15.15
N ARG A 228 -20.81 -12.83 -14.50
CA ARG A 228 -22.15 -12.81 -15.12
C ARG A 228 -22.74 -11.41 -15.21
N ASP A 229 -22.14 -10.45 -14.54
CA ASP A 229 -22.60 -9.06 -14.56
C ASP A 229 -22.35 -8.46 -15.97
N PRO A 230 -23.34 -7.82 -16.60
CA PRO A 230 -23.17 -7.15 -17.89
C PRO A 230 -21.99 -6.15 -17.91
N ARG A 231 -21.64 -5.58 -16.75
CA ARG A 231 -20.49 -4.68 -16.59
C ARG A 231 -19.15 -5.35 -16.85
N ALA A 232 -19.05 -6.67 -16.75
CA ALA A 232 -17.83 -7.42 -17.08
C ALA A 232 -17.38 -7.21 -18.53
N VAL A 233 -18.33 -6.93 -19.43
CA VAL A 233 -18.04 -6.69 -20.85
C VAL A 233 -17.57 -5.25 -21.06
N VAL A 234 -18.25 -4.28 -20.45
CA VAL A 234 -18.04 -2.84 -20.72
C VAL A 234 -16.94 -2.22 -19.85
N ASP A 235 -16.82 -2.59 -18.58
CA ASP A 235 -15.84 -2.01 -17.67
C ASP A 235 -14.53 -2.80 -17.71
N ARG A 236 -13.48 -2.19 -18.23
CA ARG A 236 -12.14 -2.81 -18.35
C ARG A 236 -11.51 -3.13 -16.99
N ALA A 237 -11.90 -2.42 -15.94
CA ALA A 237 -11.47 -2.66 -14.57
C ALA A 237 -12.42 -3.56 -13.78
N TRP A 238 -13.48 -4.11 -14.40
CA TRP A 238 -14.56 -4.81 -13.68
C TRP A 238 -14.06 -5.85 -12.67
N LYS A 239 -13.06 -6.65 -13.08
CA LYS A 239 -12.44 -7.69 -12.25
C LYS A 239 -11.89 -7.19 -10.91
N LEU A 240 -11.60 -5.89 -10.80
CA LEU A 240 -11.02 -5.23 -9.63
C LEU A 240 -11.89 -4.08 -9.11
N ARG A 241 -13.02 -3.79 -9.78
CA ARG A 241 -13.83 -2.60 -9.53
C ARG A 241 -14.22 -2.45 -8.06
N PRO A 242 -14.69 -3.48 -7.35
CA PRO A 242 -15.05 -3.32 -5.94
C PRO A 242 -13.87 -2.96 -5.03
N VAL A 243 -12.66 -3.43 -5.35
CA VAL A 243 -11.43 -3.09 -4.61
C VAL A 243 -11.00 -1.66 -4.93
N ILE A 244 -11.01 -1.28 -6.21
CA ILE A 244 -10.66 0.07 -6.66
C ILE A 244 -11.58 1.10 -6.00
N ASP A 245 -12.90 0.92 -6.08
CA ASP A 245 -13.87 1.87 -5.56
C ASP A 245 -13.74 2.02 -4.03
N ALA A 246 -13.49 0.90 -3.32
CA ALA A 246 -13.27 0.93 -1.88
C ALA A 246 -12.02 1.73 -1.51
N LEU A 247 -10.89 1.47 -2.17
CA LEU A 247 -9.64 2.18 -1.90
C LEU A 247 -9.69 3.65 -2.29
N GLN A 248 -10.27 4.00 -3.43
CA GLN A 248 -10.42 5.40 -3.83
C GLN A 248 -11.24 6.18 -2.80
N LYS A 249 -12.32 5.58 -2.29
CA LYS A 249 -13.14 6.18 -1.24
C LYS A 249 -12.36 6.35 0.07
N THR A 250 -11.70 5.30 0.56
CA THR A 250 -11.04 5.32 1.88
C THR A 250 -9.74 6.13 1.86
N PHE A 251 -9.01 6.16 0.75
CA PHE A 251 -7.79 6.97 0.61
C PHE A 251 -8.13 8.46 0.66
N LEU A 252 -9.20 8.87 -0.04
CA LEU A 252 -9.66 10.24 0.00
C LEU A 252 -10.19 10.64 1.39
N ALA A 253 -10.97 9.76 2.05
CA ALA A 253 -11.48 10.02 3.40
C ALA A 253 -10.36 10.01 4.47
N GLY A 254 -9.30 9.24 4.26
CA GLY A 254 -8.22 9.03 5.22
C GLY A 254 -7.22 10.16 5.35
N TYR A 255 -7.22 11.12 4.42
CA TYR A 255 -6.19 12.15 4.37
C TYR A 255 -6.74 13.49 3.87
N LYS A 256 -6.64 14.52 4.72
CA LYS A 256 -6.92 15.92 4.36
C LYS A 256 -5.76 16.44 3.51
N PRO A 257 -5.96 16.79 2.23
CA PRO A 257 -4.87 17.16 1.34
C PRO A 257 -4.08 18.40 1.83
N PRO A 258 -2.75 18.44 1.61
CA PRO A 258 -1.89 19.55 2.01
C PRO A 258 -2.04 20.79 1.10
N PRO A 259 -1.49 21.95 1.51
CA PRO A 259 -1.48 23.14 0.66
C PRO A 259 -0.67 22.98 -0.63
N ILE A 260 0.31 22.09 -0.65
CA ILE A 260 1.17 21.82 -1.81
C ILE A 260 1.13 20.32 -2.12
N MET A 261 0.76 19.97 -3.35
CA MET A 261 0.50 18.60 -3.77
C MET A 261 1.21 18.27 -5.08
N ALA A 262 1.71 17.06 -5.21
CA ALA A 262 2.23 16.55 -6.48
C ALA A 262 1.15 15.77 -7.23
N PHE A 263 1.13 15.95 -8.55
CA PHE A 263 0.35 15.16 -9.49
C PHE A 263 1.28 14.45 -10.47
N ASP A 264 1.24 13.13 -10.47
CA ASP A 264 2.12 12.29 -11.30
C ASP A 264 1.52 10.90 -11.52
N GLU A 265 2.26 10.03 -12.21
CA GLU A 265 1.80 8.74 -12.68
C GLU A 265 2.55 7.59 -12.01
N ALA A 266 1.80 6.62 -11.52
CA ALA A 266 2.32 5.35 -11.03
C ALA A 266 1.96 4.21 -11.99
N VAL A 267 2.70 3.11 -11.91
CA VAL A 267 2.50 1.92 -12.76
C VAL A 267 2.33 0.69 -11.91
N LEU A 268 1.19 0.01 -12.01
CA LEU A 268 0.98 -1.33 -11.47
C LEU A 268 1.53 -2.36 -12.46
N PRO A 269 2.68 -3.01 -12.20
CA PRO A 269 3.37 -3.82 -13.20
C PRO A 269 2.48 -4.97 -13.70
N SER A 270 2.31 -5.13 -15.01
CA SER A 270 1.58 -6.27 -15.55
C SER A 270 1.92 -6.45 -17.02
N ARG A 271 2.42 -7.64 -17.37
CA ARG A 271 2.75 -8.01 -18.75
C ARG A 271 1.65 -8.81 -19.45
N SER A 272 0.64 -9.27 -18.71
CA SER A 272 -0.42 -10.12 -19.25
C SER A 272 -1.23 -9.39 -20.34
N SER A 273 -1.41 -10.02 -21.50
CA SER A 273 -2.27 -9.53 -22.58
C SER A 273 -3.75 -9.47 -22.18
N PHE A 274 -4.18 -10.34 -21.26
CA PHE A 274 -5.54 -10.34 -20.71
C PHE A 274 -5.87 -9.10 -19.86
N ASN A 275 -4.87 -8.32 -19.45
CA ASN A 275 -5.10 -7.05 -18.77
C ASN A 275 -5.55 -5.97 -19.78
N ARG A 276 -6.87 -5.76 -19.87
CA ARG A 276 -7.50 -4.75 -20.74
C ARG A 276 -7.09 -3.29 -20.42
N MET A 277 -6.44 -3.05 -19.28
CA MET A 277 -5.94 -1.72 -18.86
C MET A 277 -4.42 -1.57 -19.07
N ARG A 278 -3.76 -2.56 -19.67
CA ARG A 278 -2.30 -2.56 -19.85
C ARG A 278 -1.88 -1.43 -20.79
N VAL A 279 -0.87 -0.68 -20.38
CA VAL A 279 -0.18 0.33 -21.17
C VAL A 279 1.33 0.13 -21.13
N TYR A 280 2.01 0.68 -22.14
CA TYR A 280 3.47 0.75 -22.18
C TYR A 280 3.97 2.14 -21.79
N MET A 281 4.90 2.21 -20.83
CA MET A 281 5.56 3.42 -20.36
C MET A 281 7.09 3.23 -20.44
N LYS A 282 7.69 3.78 -21.49
CA LYS A 282 9.11 3.58 -21.84
C LYS A 282 10.08 3.93 -20.71
N ASP A 283 9.77 5.00 -19.98
CA ASP A 283 10.69 5.63 -19.01
C ASP A 283 10.53 5.10 -17.57
N LYS A 284 9.52 4.24 -17.31
CA LYS A 284 9.30 3.63 -15.98
C LYS A 284 10.06 2.29 -15.87
N PRO A 285 10.58 1.91 -14.68
CA PRO A 285 11.32 0.66 -14.50
C PRO A 285 10.53 -0.58 -14.93
N HIS A 286 9.25 -0.63 -14.57
CA HIS A 286 8.29 -1.59 -15.08
C HIS A 286 7.53 -0.99 -16.25
N LYS A 287 7.96 -1.30 -17.47
CA LYS A 287 7.45 -0.66 -18.68
C LYS A 287 6.03 -1.06 -19.07
N TYR A 288 5.54 -2.21 -18.64
CA TYR A 288 4.19 -2.68 -18.96
C TYR A 288 3.39 -2.78 -17.67
N GLY A 289 2.18 -2.22 -17.67
CA GLY A 289 1.31 -2.28 -16.50
C GLY A 289 0.05 -1.46 -16.62
N THR A 290 -0.73 -1.41 -15.55
CA THR A 290 -1.88 -0.51 -15.44
C THR A 290 -1.40 0.84 -14.89
N LYS A 291 -1.67 1.92 -15.62
CA LYS A 291 -1.31 3.28 -15.20
C LYS A 291 -2.30 3.80 -14.15
N LEU A 292 -1.78 4.46 -13.12
CA LEU A 292 -2.57 5.21 -12.14
C LEU A 292 -2.21 6.69 -12.25
N PHE A 293 -3.20 7.57 -12.21
CA PHE A 293 -3.03 8.98 -11.94
C PHE A 293 -3.05 9.19 -10.43
N MET A 294 -2.00 9.80 -9.88
CA MET A 294 -1.82 9.96 -8.45
C MET A 294 -1.88 11.45 -8.10
N LEU A 295 -2.74 11.82 -7.16
CA LEU A 295 -2.71 13.11 -6.47
C LEU A 295 -2.26 12.86 -5.03
N CYS A 296 -0.97 13.09 -4.76
CA CYS A 296 -0.32 12.65 -3.52
C CYS A 296 -0.50 11.14 -3.26
N CYS A 297 -1.23 10.76 -2.20
CA CYS A 297 -1.49 9.37 -1.79
C CYS A 297 -2.87 8.85 -2.27
N SER A 298 -3.65 9.68 -2.97
CA SER A 298 -4.92 9.31 -3.60
C SER A 298 -4.70 9.01 -5.09
N PHE A 299 -5.57 8.19 -5.69
CA PHE A 299 -5.38 7.72 -7.06
C PHE A 299 -6.66 7.60 -7.88
N GLU A 300 -6.47 7.60 -9.20
CA GLU A 300 -7.42 7.21 -10.20
C GLU A 300 -6.81 6.21 -11.18
N THR A 301 -7.52 5.10 -11.45
CA THR A 301 -7.04 4.07 -12.38
C THR A 301 -7.32 4.49 -13.82
N TYR A 302 -6.31 4.42 -14.68
CA TYR A 302 -6.49 4.62 -16.12
C TYR A 302 -7.06 3.35 -16.77
N LEU A 303 -8.21 3.43 -17.44
CA LEU A 303 -8.82 2.26 -18.10
C LEU A 303 -8.46 2.12 -19.59
N GLY A 304 -7.54 2.93 -20.12
CA GLY A 304 -7.13 2.89 -21.53
C GLY A 304 -7.94 3.83 -22.44
N LYS A 305 -7.68 3.80 -23.76
CA LYS A 305 -8.39 4.66 -24.74
C LYS A 305 -9.88 4.30 -24.79
N ALA A 306 -10.73 5.33 -24.87
CA ALA A 306 -12.15 5.17 -25.17
C ALA A 306 -12.33 4.47 -26.52
N GLY A 307 -13.26 3.53 -26.58
CA GLY A 307 -13.60 2.76 -27.76
C GLY A 307 -15.07 2.33 -27.70
N THR A 308 -15.52 1.61 -28.72
CA THR A 308 -16.88 1.09 -28.77
C THR A 308 -16.82 -0.42 -28.60
N VAL A 309 -17.47 -0.94 -27.56
CA VAL A 309 -17.66 -2.39 -27.40
C VAL A 309 -19.14 -2.68 -27.57
N ASN A 310 -19.51 -3.49 -28.57
CA ASN A 310 -20.89 -3.85 -28.89
C ASN A 310 -21.84 -2.64 -29.06
N GLY A 311 -21.37 -1.55 -29.68
CA GLY A 311 -22.17 -0.35 -29.91
C GLY A 311 -22.31 0.59 -28.69
N VAL A 312 -21.76 0.23 -27.53
CA VAL A 312 -21.72 1.09 -26.34
C VAL A 312 -20.42 1.90 -26.33
N SER A 313 -20.55 3.23 -26.36
CA SER A 313 -19.43 4.15 -26.20
C SER A 313 -18.86 4.00 -24.78
N LEU A 314 -17.61 3.53 -24.66
CA LEU A 314 -16.89 3.55 -23.40
C LEU A 314 -16.69 5.00 -22.96
N ARG A 315 -16.79 5.28 -21.66
CA ARG A 315 -16.57 6.62 -21.09
C ARG A 315 -15.28 7.22 -21.65
N ASP A 316 -15.34 8.48 -22.05
CA ASP A 316 -14.20 9.22 -22.60
C ASP A 316 -13.18 9.54 -21.49
N GLU A 317 -12.27 8.61 -21.23
CA GLU A 317 -11.22 8.70 -20.21
C GLU A 317 -9.95 9.35 -20.76
N ARG A 318 -10.09 10.65 -21.05
CA ARG A 318 -9.04 11.51 -21.61
C ARG A 318 -7.85 11.66 -20.65
N THR A 319 -6.64 11.57 -21.18
CA THR A 319 -5.37 11.67 -20.44
C THR A 319 -4.85 13.12 -20.35
N GLY A 320 -3.71 13.32 -19.69
CA GLY A 320 -3.04 14.62 -19.66
C GLY A 320 -3.75 15.63 -18.75
N PRO A 321 -3.93 16.90 -19.16
CA PRO A 321 -4.54 17.96 -18.36
C PRO A 321 -5.92 17.63 -17.80
N VAL A 322 -6.75 16.91 -18.56
CA VAL A 322 -8.09 16.50 -18.14
C VAL A 322 -8.04 15.59 -16.92
N ALA A 323 -7.04 14.72 -16.83
CA ALA A 323 -6.86 13.85 -15.68
C ALA A 323 -6.53 14.67 -14.42
N VAL A 324 -5.73 15.74 -14.55
CA VAL A 324 -5.42 16.66 -13.43
C VAL A 324 -6.71 17.27 -12.88
N VAL A 325 -7.51 17.89 -13.74
CA VAL A 325 -8.77 18.56 -13.37
C VAL A 325 -9.76 17.58 -12.74
N ARG A 326 -9.92 16.39 -13.34
CA ARG A 326 -10.81 15.35 -12.83
C ARG A 326 -10.42 14.87 -11.44
N ASN A 327 -9.12 14.63 -11.20
CA ASN A 327 -8.62 14.19 -9.89
C ASN A 327 -8.77 15.29 -8.83
N LEU A 328 -8.54 16.56 -9.19
CA LEU A 328 -8.76 17.68 -8.27
C LEU A 328 -10.23 17.82 -7.88
N ARG A 329 -11.16 17.69 -8.83
CA ARG A 329 -12.60 17.71 -8.52
C ARG A 329 -13.04 16.52 -7.70
N ALA A 330 -12.51 15.33 -7.98
CA ALA A 330 -12.78 14.17 -7.15
C ALA A 330 -12.31 14.38 -5.70
N ALA A 331 -11.19 15.09 -5.51
CA ALA A 331 -10.62 15.34 -4.19
C ALA A 331 -11.26 16.50 -3.41
N PHE A 332 -11.71 17.55 -4.11
CA PHE A 332 -12.16 18.81 -3.48
C PHE A 332 -13.60 19.20 -3.81
N GLY A 333 -14.28 18.46 -4.69
CA GLY A 333 -15.60 18.82 -5.23
C GLY A 333 -15.52 19.85 -6.36
N ASP A 334 -16.69 20.33 -6.78
CA ASP A 334 -16.84 21.32 -7.86
C ASP A 334 -16.82 22.78 -7.35
N GLU A 335 -16.86 22.99 -6.03
CA GLU A 335 -16.85 24.32 -5.44
C GLU A 335 -15.43 24.92 -5.43
N GLN A 336 -15.32 26.22 -5.74
CA GLN A 336 -14.05 26.92 -5.61
C GLN A 336 -13.67 27.00 -4.13
N PRO A 337 -12.47 26.53 -3.75
CA PRO A 337 -12.01 26.65 -2.38
C PRO A 337 -11.81 28.14 -2.03
N ASN A 338 -12.21 28.54 -0.83
CA ASN A 338 -11.96 29.90 -0.29
C ASN A 338 -10.46 30.22 -0.11
N THR A 339 -9.58 29.26 -0.36
CA THR A 339 -8.13 29.33 -0.16
C THR A 339 -7.42 28.69 -1.35
N MET A 340 -6.23 29.19 -1.68
CA MET A 340 -5.45 28.70 -2.80
C MET A 340 -4.64 27.45 -2.41
N ARG A 341 -4.39 26.55 -3.35
CA ARG A 341 -3.44 25.42 -3.18
C ARG A 341 -2.47 25.38 -4.35
N LEU A 342 -1.33 24.71 -4.20
CA LEU A 342 -0.32 24.57 -5.24
C LEU A 342 -0.26 23.12 -5.76
N ILE A 343 -0.38 22.96 -7.08
CA ILE A 343 -0.22 21.69 -7.78
C ILE A 343 1.12 21.66 -8.50
N VAL A 344 1.95 20.70 -8.12
CA VAL A 344 3.26 20.43 -8.73
C VAL A 344 3.11 19.26 -9.69
N MET A 345 3.52 19.42 -10.95
CA MET A 345 3.26 18.42 -12.00
C MET A 345 4.40 18.33 -13.00
N ASP A 346 4.51 17.19 -13.70
CA ASP A 346 5.51 17.01 -14.76
C ASP A 346 5.14 17.74 -16.07
N ARG A 347 6.11 17.86 -16.98
CA ARG A 347 5.99 18.40 -18.33
C ARG A 347 4.94 17.72 -19.20
N PHE A 348 4.61 16.46 -18.91
CA PHE A 348 3.55 15.75 -19.61
C PHE A 348 2.19 16.45 -19.43
N TYR A 349 1.95 17.03 -18.25
CA TYR A 349 0.71 17.72 -17.89
C TYR A 349 0.75 19.22 -18.15
N THR A 350 1.91 19.83 -17.92
CA THR A 350 2.03 21.29 -17.87
C THR A 350 1.72 21.95 -19.22
N SER A 351 0.84 22.95 -19.18
CA SER A 351 0.51 23.84 -20.31
C SER A 351 -0.12 25.14 -19.81
N ILE A 352 -0.09 26.18 -20.65
CA ILE A 352 -0.70 27.47 -20.32
C ILE A 352 -2.23 27.35 -20.12
N PRO A 353 -3.01 26.68 -20.99
CA PRO A 353 -4.45 26.53 -20.77
C PRO A 353 -4.77 25.86 -19.43
N LEU A 354 -4.06 24.78 -19.09
CA LEU A 354 -4.22 24.12 -17.80
C LEU A 354 -3.87 25.03 -16.63
N ALA A 355 -2.75 25.77 -16.71
CA ALA A 355 -2.34 26.68 -15.64
C ALA A 355 -3.41 27.75 -15.36
N LEU A 356 -4.07 28.27 -16.39
CA LEU A 356 -5.17 29.22 -16.24
C LEU A 356 -6.44 28.60 -15.71
N GLU A 357 -6.81 27.41 -16.20
CA GLU A 357 -7.98 26.70 -15.66
C GLU A 357 -7.78 26.41 -14.17
N LEU A 358 -6.62 25.91 -13.78
CA LEU A 358 -6.28 25.68 -12.38
C LEU A 358 -6.38 26.94 -11.55
N LEU A 359 -5.91 28.08 -12.06
CA LEU A 359 -6.05 29.36 -11.37
C LEU A 359 -7.52 29.74 -11.17
N THR A 360 -8.36 29.55 -12.19
CA THR A 360 -9.83 29.76 -12.05
C THR A 360 -10.50 28.76 -11.11
N MET A 361 -9.87 27.62 -10.85
CA MET A 361 -10.34 26.61 -9.90
C MET A 361 -9.79 26.81 -8.48
N GLY A 362 -8.99 27.86 -8.22
CA GLY A 362 -8.38 28.11 -6.91
C GLY A 362 -7.04 27.39 -6.69
N TYR A 363 -6.32 27.05 -7.76
CA TYR A 363 -5.04 26.35 -7.70
C TYR A 363 -3.92 27.11 -8.43
N TYR A 364 -2.81 27.33 -7.75
CA TYR A 364 -1.53 27.59 -8.39
C TYR A 364 -1.00 26.31 -9.04
N SER A 365 -0.19 26.45 -10.08
CA SER A 365 0.50 25.33 -10.71
C SER A 365 1.98 25.63 -10.89
N VAL A 366 2.81 24.61 -10.68
CA VAL A 366 4.25 24.63 -10.94
C VAL A 366 4.60 23.33 -11.65
N GLY A 367 5.37 23.42 -12.73
CA GLY A 367 5.82 22.25 -13.45
C GLY A 367 6.88 22.60 -14.48
N THR A 368 7.63 21.58 -14.89
CA THR A 368 8.46 21.66 -16.09
C THR A 368 7.54 21.73 -17.30
N VAL A 369 7.97 22.33 -18.42
CA VAL A 369 7.11 22.43 -19.61
C VAL A 369 7.88 22.11 -20.88
N MET A 370 7.21 21.42 -21.80
CA MET A 370 7.77 21.11 -23.12
C MET A 370 7.89 22.40 -23.95
N THR A 371 9.05 22.64 -24.56
CA THR A 371 9.37 23.92 -25.24
C THR A 371 8.57 24.18 -26.51
N ASP A 372 7.92 23.15 -27.05
CA ASP A 372 7.08 23.19 -28.24
C ASP A 372 5.59 23.39 -27.93
N ARG A 373 5.22 23.55 -26.64
CA ARG A 373 3.84 23.85 -26.24
C ARG A 373 3.40 25.21 -26.77
N LYS A 374 2.24 25.23 -27.43
CA LYS A 374 1.61 26.45 -27.95
C LYS A 374 1.34 27.45 -26.81
N GLY A 375 1.59 28.73 -27.09
CA GLY A 375 1.40 29.85 -26.18
C GLY A 375 2.63 30.24 -25.35
N LEU A 376 3.67 29.40 -25.30
CA LEU A 376 4.95 29.76 -24.69
C LEU A 376 5.81 30.52 -25.70
N VAL A 377 6.34 31.68 -25.32
CA VAL A 377 7.44 32.30 -26.07
C VAL A 377 8.73 31.73 -25.54
N VAL A 378 9.23 30.68 -26.19
CA VAL A 378 10.60 30.25 -25.94
C VAL A 378 11.52 31.16 -26.73
N PRO A 379 12.56 31.75 -26.11
CA PRO A 379 13.56 32.52 -26.83
C PRO A 379 14.11 31.70 -28.01
N ASP A 380 14.13 32.34 -29.18
CA ASP A 380 14.41 31.71 -30.47
C ASP A 380 15.70 30.87 -30.46
N LYS A 381 15.60 29.57 -30.78
CA LYS A 381 16.75 28.64 -30.82
C LYS A 381 17.80 29.09 -31.84
N ASN A 382 17.41 29.82 -32.89
CA ASN A 382 18.30 30.35 -33.93
C ASN A 382 18.88 31.73 -33.59
N LYS A 383 18.41 32.36 -32.51
CA LYS A 383 19.08 33.49 -31.84
C LYS A 383 19.84 33.03 -30.59
N LYS A 384 20.30 31.77 -30.55
CA LYS A 384 21.57 31.52 -29.87
C LYS A 384 22.59 32.39 -30.58
N LYS A 385 22.95 33.55 -30.00
CA LYS A 385 24.27 34.13 -30.29
C LYS A 385 25.22 32.94 -30.24
N LYS A 386 25.92 32.63 -31.35
CA LYS A 386 27.12 31.78 -31.32
C LYS A 386 27.81 32.15 -30.03
N GLU A 387 27.97 31.19 -29.12
CA GLU A 387 28.51 31.44 -27.79
C GLU A 387 29.68 32.42 -27.92
N GLN A 388 29.43 33.69 -27.58
CA GLN A 388 30.50 34.49 -27.03
C GLN A 388 30.80 33.72 -25.76
N SER A 389 31.96 33.07 -25.74
CA SER A 389 32.54 32.47 -24.55
C SER A 389 32.06 33.25 -23.34
N ARG A 390 31.43 32.54 -22.39
CA ARG A 390 30.89 33.07 -21.13
C ARG A 390 31.57 34.40 -20.76
N PRO A 391 30.85 35.54 -20.74
CA PRO A 391 31.43 36.81 -20.34
C PRO A 391 32.18 36.61 -19.03
N THR A 392 33.44 37.02 -18.98
CA THR A 392 34.31 36.88 -17.82
C THR A 392 33.66 37.59 -16.64
N GLY A 393 33.03 36.84 -15.73
CA GLY A 393 32.30 37.36 -14.57
C GLY A 393 30.92 36.74 -14.28
N ILE A 394 30.35 35.91 -15.17
CA ILE A 394 29.05 35.25 -14.93
C ILE A 394 29.25 33.80 -14.50
N ASP A 395 28.95 33.44 -13.25
CA ASP A 395 29.14 32.08 -12.72
C ASP A 395 28.35 30.99 -13.44
N ARG A 396 28.89 29.76 -13.46
CA ARG A 396 28.20 28.59 -14.04
C ARG A 396 26.98 28.31 -13.15
N GLY A 397 25.77 28.30 -13.73
CA GLY A 397 24.51 28.13 -12.99
C GLY A 397 23.39 29.15 -13.32
N THR A 398 23.57 30.02 -14.31
CA THR A 398 22.50 30.98 -14.72
C THR A 398 21.28 30.30 -15.34
N TYR A 399 20.08 30.74 -14.94
CA TYR A 399 18.80 30.30 -15.50
C TYR A 399 18.30 31.25 -16.59
N THR A 400 17.47 30.76 -17.52
CA THR A 400 16.77 31.58 -18.53
C THR A 400 15.28 31.61 -18.23
N VAL A 401 14.72 32.81 -18.09
CA VAL A 401 13.29 33.02 -17.87
C VAL A 401 12.60 33.32 -19.21
N ALA A 402 11.46 32.70 -19.46
CA ALA A 402 10.65 32.87 -20.65
C ALA A 402 9.19 33.12 -20.25
N ASP A 403 8.66 34.27 -20.66
CA ASP A 403 7.30 34.69 -20.35
C ASP A 403 6.32 34.29 -21.45
N SER A 404 5.07 34.02 -21.09
CA SER A 404 3.98 33.80 -22.05
C SER A 404 3.67 35.10 -22.82
N SER A 405 3.64 35.07 -24.16
CA SER A 405 3.21 36.22 -24.97
C SER A 405 1.72 36.50 -24.86
N LEU A 406 0.95 35.47 -24.52
CA LEU A 406 -0.50 35.52 -24.55
C LEU A 406 -1.09 35.87 -23.18
N VAL A 407 -0.32 35.65 -22.11
CA VAL A 407 -0.81 35.78 -20.73
C VAL A 407 0.28 36.38 -19.83
N PRO A 408 0.22 37.69 -19.54
CA PRO A 408 1.13 38.33 -18.59
C PRO A 408 1.06 37.65 -17.20
N GLY A 409 2.23 37.35 -16.61
CA GLY A 409 2.35 36.71 -15.28
C GLY A 409 2.57 35.19 -15.31
N VAL A 410 2.50 34.54 -16.47
CA VAL A 410 2.93 33.14 -16.64
C VAL A 410 4.39 33.11 -17.08
N THR A 411 5.24 32.61 -16.19
CA THR A 411 6.70 32.63 -16.36
C THR A 411 7.27 31.22 -16.28
N THR A 412 8.18 30.87 -17.19
CA THR A 412 8.86 29.57 -17.23
C THR A 412 10.36 29.76 -17.08
N THR A 413 11.04 28.84 -16.38
CA THR A 413 12.48 28.97 -16.11
C THR A 413 13.24 27.73 -16.60
N LYS A 414 14.34 27.92 -17.33
CA LYS A 414 15.24 26.87 -17.80
C LYS A 414 16.54 26.90 -17.00
N CYS A 415 16.88 25.80 -16.33
CA CYS A 415 18.15 25.63 -15.61
C CYS A 415 19.02 24.53 -16.25
N GLY A 416 20.33 24.77 -16.36
CA GLY A 416 21.34 23.73 -16.55
C GLY A 416 22.03 23.48 -15.21
N LEU A 417 22.07 22.24 -14.74
CA LEU A 417 22.47 21.88 -13.38
C LEU A 417 23.91 21.35 -13.32
N GLU A 418 24.72 21.90 -12.40
CA GLU A 418 25.48 21.18 -11.35
C GLU A 418 26.19 22.23 -10.44
N GLU A 419 25.88 22.19 -9.11
CA GLU A 419 26.33 23.00 -7.94
C GLU A 419 25.49 24.20 -7.41
N GLU A 420 25.67 24.47 -6.09
CA GLU A 420 24.91 25.38 -5.20
C GLU A 420 24.95 26.85 -5.65
N VAL A 421 23.90 27.28 -6.35
CA VAL A 421 23.63 28.69 -6.66
C VAL A 421 22.23 29.05 -6.15
N ALA A 422 21.98 30.32 -5.80
CA ALA A 422 20.67 30.81 -5.40
C ALA A 422 19.61 30.49 -6.49
N TYR A 423 18.84 29.43 -6.28
CA TYR A 423 17.80 28.99 -7.20
C TYR A 423 16.57 29.91 -7.11
N PRO A 424 15.88 30.16 -8.24
CA PRO A 424 14.52 30.68 -8.20
C PRO A 424 13.66 29.78 -7.32
N ARG A 425 12.92 30.36 -6.36
CA ARG A 425 12.07 29.65 -5.40
C ARG A 425 11.19 28.58 -6.06
N ILE A 426 10.66 28.88 -7.25
CA ILE A 426 9.82 27.98 -8.04
C ILE A 426 10.52 26.65 -8.41
N VAL A 427 11.83 26.67 -8.65
CA VAL A 427 12.61 25.45 -8.97
C VAL A 427 12.83 24.63 -7.71
N LYS A 428 13.14 25.28 -6.58
CA LYS A 428 13.25 24.62 -5.28
C LYS A 428 11.93 23.97 -4.88
N ASP A 429 10.82 24.68 -5.03
CA ASP A 429 9.48 24.16 -4.71
C ASP A 429 9.16 22.96 -5.63
N TYR A 430 9.42 23.04 -6.93
CA TYR A 430 9.27 21.89 -7.85
C TYR A 430 10.09 20.67 -7.38
N GLN A 431 11.39 20.83 -7.15
CA GLN A 431 12.27 19.74 -6.73
C GLN A 431 11.90 19.15 -5.37
N THR A 432 11.39 19.98 -4.45
CA THR A 432 11.00 19.57 -3.11
C THR A 432 9.76 18.69 -3.13
N TYR A 433 8.77 19.02 -3.98
CA TYR A 433 7.44 18.41 -3.90
C TYR A 433 7.13 17.36 -4.97
N MET A 434 7.74 17.43 -6.17
CA MET A 434 7.40 16.53 -7.28
C MET A 434 7.66 15.04 -6.97
N GLY A 435 8.71 14.73 -6.20
CA GLY A 435 9.15 13.35 -5.94
C GLY A 435 8.24 12.49 -5.04
N GLY A 436 7.11 13.01 -4.56
CA GLY A 436 6.24 12.30 -3.61
C GLY A 436 5.69 10.98 -4.16
N VAL A 437 5.27 10.96 -5.44
CA VAL A 437 4.73 9.75 -6.09
C VAL A 437 5.83 8.71 -6.30
N ASP A 438 7.03 9.13 -6.70
CA ASP A 438 8.17 8.22 -6.85
C ASP A 438 8.56 7.59 -5.51
N VAL A 439 8.55 8.34 -4.39
CA VAL A 439 8.81 7.78 -3.06
C VAL A 439 7.75 6.75 -2.67
N HIS A 440 6.48 7.01 -3.00
CA HIS A 440 5.40 6.05 -2.78
C HIS A 440 5.62 4.76 -3.60
N ASP A 441 5.99 4.87 -4.88
CA ASP A 441 6.31 3.74 -5.75
C ASP A 441 7.55 2.97 -5.27
N GLN A 442 8.57 3.66 -4.74
CA GLN A 442 9.76 3.01 -4.16
C GLN A 442 9.40 2.13 -2.96
N LEU A 443 8.57 2.65 -2.04
CA LEU A 443 8.10 1.88 -0.88
C LEU A 443 7.30 0.66 -1.30
N ARG A 444 6.50 0.80 -2.36
CA ARG A 444 5.66 -0.26 -2.93
C ARG A 444 6.48 -1.35 -3.62
N LEU A 445 7.39 -0.99 -4.52
CA LEU A 445 8.01 -1.90 -5.50
C LEU A 445 9.36 -2.48 -5.09
N GLN A 446 10.13 -1.85 -4.21
CA GLN A 446 11.57 -2.17 -4.14
C GLN A 446 11.97 -3.26 -3.15
N ARG A 447 11.30 -3.40 -2.00
CA ARG A 447 11.83 -4.28 -0.93
C ARG A 447 10.88 -5.37 -0.44
N TYR A 448 9.59 -5.08 -0.35
CA TYR A 448 8.61 -6.01 0.25
C TYR A 448 7.28 -6.03 -0.52
N SER A 449 7.31 -5.84 -1.85
CA SER A 449 6.11 -5.89 -2.68
C SER A 449 5.47 -7.28 -2.61
N LEU A 450 4.19 -7.33 -2.26
CA LEU A 450 3.39 -8.56 -2.34
C LEU A 450 3.24 -9.02 -3.78
N GLN A 451 3.05 -8.06 -4.69
CA GLN A 451 2.90 -8.35 -6.11
C GLN A 451 4.13 -9.06 -6.69
N LEU A 452 5.32 -8.59 -6.35
CA LEU A 452 6.57 -9.23 -6.80
C LEU A 452 6.91 -10.49 -6.01
N ALA A 453 6.29 -10.69 -4.84
CA ALA A 453 6.50 -11.89 -4.04
C ALA A 453 5.82 -13.11 -4.65
N VAL A 454 4.71 -12.98 -5.40
CA VAL A 454 4.00 -14.12 -6.00
C VAL A 454 3.48 -13.82 -7.40
N ARG A 455 3.61 -14.79 -8.30
CA ARG A 455 3.05 -14.71 -9.65
C ARG A 455 1.76 -15.52 -9.73
N PHE A 456 0.72 -14.90 -10.28
CA PHE A 456 -0.51 -15.57 -10.67
C PHE A 456 -0.62 -15.63 -12.20
N GLN A 457 -1.28 -16.68 -12.71
CA GLN A 457 -1.64 -16.75 -14.13
C GLN A 457 -2.70 -15.70 -14.48
N LYS A 458 -3.72 -15.54 -13.62
CA LYS A 458 -4.80 -14.57 -13.81
C LYS A 458 -4.33 -13.17 -13.41
N TYR A 459 -4.24 -12.26 -14.39
CA TYR A 459 -3.65 -10.93 -14.23
C TYR A 459 -4.22 -10.12 -13.06
N TYR A 460 -5.54 -10.19 -12.85
CA TYR A 460 -6.22 -9.39 -11.85
C TYR A 460 -5.81 -9.77 -10.43
N LYS A 461 -5.37 -11.00 -10.17
CA LYS A 461 -4.89 -11.41 -8.85
C LYS A 461 -3.56 -10.73 -8.49
N SER A 462 -2.65 -10.61 -9.46
CA SER A 462 -1.42 -9.85 -9.27
C SER A 462 -1.71 -8.36 -9.09
N LEU A 463 -2.56 -7.75 -9.92
CA LEU A 463 -2.95 -6.35 -9.74
C LEU A 463 -3.67 -6.09 -8.40
N PHE A 464 -4.44 -7.04 -7.90
CA PHE A 464 -5.01 -6.94 -6.55
C PHE A 464 -3.92 -6.83 -5.48
N LEU A 465 -2.84 -7.60 -5.57
CA LEU A 465 -1.73 -7.47 -4.63
C LEU A 465 -1.03 -6.12 -4.70
N ASP A 466 -0.98 -5.48 -5.88
CA ASP A 466 -0.50 -4.09 -5.98
C ASP A 466 -1.41 -3.11 -5.23
N PHE A 467 -2.73 -3.29 -5.34
CA PHE A 467 -3.70 -2.47 -4.60
C PHE A 467 -3.59 -2.68 -3.09
N VAL A 468 -3.30 -3.91 -2.65
CA VAL A 468 -2.93 -4.17 -1.25
C VAL A 468 -1.63 -3.45 -0.91
N ASP A 469 -0.59 -3.50 -1.75
CA ASP A 469 0.66 -2.78 -1.51
C ASP A 469 0.44 -1.25 -1.38
N LEU A 470 -0.46 -0.64 -2.18
CA LEU A 470 -0.88 0.76 -2.01
C LEU A 470 -1.50 1.00 -0.63
N ALA A 471 -2.44 0.15 -0.22
CA ALA A 471 -3.10 0.27 1.08
C ALA A 471 -2.11 0.09 2.25
N LEU A 472 -1.11 -0.78 2.11
CA LEU A 472 -0.04 -0.98 3.09
C LEU A 472 0.82 0.27 3.27
N VAL A 473 1.18 0.95 2.18
CA VAL A 473 1.95 2.20 2.25
C VAL A 473 1.12 3.30 2.94
N ASN A 474 -0.15 3.45 2.58
CA ASN A 474 -1.03 4.42 3.24
C ASN A 474 -1.25 4.11 4.73
N ALA A 475 -1.45 2.84 5.09
CA ALA A 475 -1.53 2.39 6.48
C ALA A 475 -0.24 2.69 7.26
N PHE A 476 0.92 2.47 6.65
CA PHE A 476 2.22 2.80 7.23
C PHE A 476 2.40 4.31 7.49
N ILE A 477 1.93 5.15 6.56
CA ILE A 477 1.97 6.61 6.68
C ILE A 477 1.10 7.06 7.86
N ILE A 478 -0.18 6.69 7.90
CA ILE A 478 -1.09 7.15 8.97
C ILE A 478 -0.66 6.64 10.35
N LEU A 479 -0.14 5.42 10.45
CA LEU A 479 0.37 4.87 11.70
C LEU A 479 1.57 5.66 12.22
N ASN A 480 2.51 6.03 11.34
CA ASN A 480 3.64 6.85 11.75
C ASN A 480 3.24 8.27 12.14
N HIS A 481 2.20 8.83 11.52
CA HIS A 481 1.60 10.09 11.97
C HIS A 481 1.00 9.95 13.38
N ALA A 482 0.16 8.94 13.62
CA ALA A 482 -0.44 8.68 14.93
C ALA A 482 0.62 8.46 16.02
N ARG A 483 1.70 7.73 15.70
CA ARG A 483 2.82 7.52 16.61
C ARG A 483 3.56 8.81 16.94
N THR A 484 3.81 9.65 15.93
CA THR A 484 4.48 10.94 16.12
C THR A 484 3.62 11.87 16.98
N ALA A 485 2.31 11.92 16.73
CA ALA A 485 1.35 12.67 17.56
C ALA A 485 1.33 12.17 19.03
N ALA A 486 1.59 10.87 19.24
CA ALA A 486 1.74 10.27 20.56
C ALA A 486 3.18 10.34 21.13
N ASN A 487 4.08 11.15 20.57
CA ASN A 487 5.49 11.27 20.96
C ASN A 487 6.27 9.95 20.96
N LYS A 488 5.90 9.02 20.06
CA LYS A 488 6.59 7.74 19.86
C LYS A 488 7.48 7.81 18.63
N SER A 489 8.58 7.05 18.65
CA SER A 489 9.45 6.90 17.47
C SER A 489 8.69 6.30 16.29
N ARG A 490 9.01 6.78 15.08
CA ARG A 490 8.50 6.23 13.82
C ARG A 490 8.94 4.77 13.66
N LEU A 491 8.06 3.93 13.13
CA LEU A 491 8.40 2.58 12.73
C LEU A 491 9.13 2.60 11.38
N SER A 492 10.10 1.70 11.23
CA SER A 492 10.61 1.34 9.90
C SER A 492 9.58 0.52 9.13
N HIS A 493 9.65 0.53 7.80
CA HIS A 493 8.72 -0.22 6.95
C HIS A 493 8.76 -1.74 7.26
N ILE A 494 9.94 -2.32 7.45
CA ILE A 494 10.07 -3.75 7.81
C ILE A 494 9.46 -4.04 9.20
N THR A 495 9.63 -3.15 10.19
CA THR A 495 9.03 -3.36 11.51
C THR A 495 7.51 -3.32 11.45
N PHE A 496 6.96 -2.40 10.64
CA PHE A 496 5.52 -2.34 10.36
C PHE A 496 5.00 -3.65 9.74
N LEU A 497 5.62 -4.13 8.66
CA LEU A 497 5.19 -5.37 7.99
C LEU A 497 5.38 -6.61 8.88
N LYS A 498 6.44 -6.65 9.70
CA LYS A 498 6.64 -7.72 10.69
C LYS A 498 5.54 -7.76 11.73
N GLN A 499 5.06 -6.61 12.18
CA GLN A 499 3.94 -6.56 13.12
C GLN A 499 2.62 -6.90 12.43
N LEU A 500 2.38 -6.34 11.23
CA LEU A 500 1.15 -6.52 10.49
C LEU A 500 0.89 -7.98 10.09
N HIS A 501 1.88 -8.70 9.57
CA HIS A 501 1.64 -10.10 9.20
C HIS A 501 1.31 -10.98 10.41
N LEU A 502 1.91 -10.71 11.57
CA LEU A 502 1.58 -11.43 12.81
C LEU A 502 0.13 -11.14 13.21
N GLU A 503 -0.26 -9.86 13.22
CA GLU A 503 -1.63 -9.45 13.55
C GLU A 503 -2.64 -10.10 12.60
N LEU A 504 -2.41 -10.06 11.28
CA LEU A 504 -3.29 -10.70 10.29
C LEU A 504 -3.37 -12.23 10.43
N CYS A 505 -2.24 -12.90 10.68
CA CYS A 505 -2.21 -14.36 10.84
C CYS A 505 -2.80 -14.83 12.19
N GLN A 506 -2.95 -13.94 13.17
CA GLN A 506 -3.40 -14.26 14.52
C GLN A 506 -4.81 -13.79 14.84
N ILE A 507 -5.51 -13.15 13.89
CA ILE A 507 -6.92 -12.77 14.05
C ILE A 507 -7.72 -14.01 14.46
N GLY A 508 -8.37 -13.98 15.63
CA GLY A 508 -9.29 -15.03 16.07
C GLY A 508 -10.67 -14.90 15.42
N ASP A 509 -11.48 -15.96 15.49
CA ASP A 509 -12.85 -15.91 14.97
C ASP A 509 -13.70 -14.87 15.72
N SER A 510 -13.57 -14.78 17.05
CA SER A 510 -14.24 -13.75 17.86
C SER A 510 -13.81 -12.33 17.50
N ASP A 511 -12.50 -12.11 17.30
CA ASP A 511 -11.98 -10.80 16.93
C ASP A 511 -12.53 -10.36 15.57
N TRP A 512 -12.70 -11.31 14.65
CA TRP A 512 -13.28 -11.06 13.33
C TRP A 512 -14.77 -10.73 13.40
N GLU A 513 -15.53 -11.45 14.23
CA GLU A 513 -16.94 -11.15 14.48
C GLU A 513 -17.12 -9.73 15.08
N ASP A 514 -16.27 -9.34 16.03
CA ASP A 514 -16.28 -7.99 16.62
C ASP A 514 -15.98 -6.90 15.57
N LEU A 515 -15.02 -7.17 14.68
CA LEU A 515 -14.67 -6.30 13.56
C LEU A 515 -15.82 -6.13 12.54
N LEU A 516 -16.67 -7.15 12.38
CA LEU A 516 -17.86 -7.09 11.51
C LEU A 516 -19.08 -6.51 12.21
N GLY A 517 -19.19 -6.72 13.53
CA GLY A 517 -20.33 -6.35 14.36
C GLY A 517 -20.40 -4.86 14.70
N SER A 518 -19.36 -4.08 14.38
CA SER A 518 -19.36 -2.63 14.52
C SER A 518 -19.99 -1.96 13.29
N PRO A 519 -21.26 -1.52 13.32
CA PRO A 519 -21.83 -0.77 12.21
C PRO A 519 -21.23 0.63 12.26
N GLY A 520 -20.73 1.14 11.14
CA GLY A 520 -20.09 2.45 11.08
C GLY A 520 -20.96 3.56 11.68
N GLN A 521 -20.50 4.15 12.78
CA GLN A 521 -20.72 5.54 13.19
C GLN A 521 -19.67 5.92 14.24
N THR A 522 -19.01 7.05 14.00
CA THR A 522 -18.48 7.95 15.03
C THR A 522 -19.31 7.90 16.30
N GLN A 523 -18.73 7.47 17.41
CA GLN A 523 -19.21 7.81 18.74
C GLN A 523 -18.11 8.47 19.54
N HIS A 524 -18.46 9.68 19.98
CA HIS A 524 -17.88 10.46 21.04
C HIS A 524 -17.30 9.62 22.18
N GLY A 525 -16.25 10.15 22.78
CA GLY A 525 -15.57 9.58 23.93
C GLY A 525 -16.53 9.12 25.01
N GLY A 526 -16.71 7.81 25.09
CA GLY A 526 -16.94 7.09 26.32
C GLY A 526 -15.61 6.43 26.67
N GLN A 527 -14.93 6.94 27.69
CA GLN A 527 -13.82 6.23 28.31
C GLN A 527 -14.35 4.89 28.82
N HIS A 528 -14.23 3.83 28.02
CA HIS A 528 -14.07 2.51 28.59
C HIS A 528 -12.62 2.43 29.06
N GLU A 529 -12.44 2.82 30.32
CA GLU A 529 -11.25 2.51 31.10
C GLU A 529 -11.08 0.99 31.05
N THR A 530 -10.19 0.51 30.18
CA THR A 530 -9.80 -0.90 30.13
C THR A 530 -9.10 -1.18 31.45
N GLN A 531 -9.82 -1.77 32.40
CA GLN A 531 -9.31 -2.06 33.73
C GLN A 531 -8.05 -2.92 33.56
N ALA A 532 -6.89 -2.34 33.86
CA ALA A 532 -5.62 -2.98 33.59
C ALA A 532 -5.41 -4.11 34.59
N GLU A 533 -5.30 -5.35 34.10
CA GLU A 533 -5.18 -6.54 34.93
C GLU A 533 -3.71 -6.90 35.20
N GLY A 534 -3.43 -7.48 36.37
CA GLY A 534 -2.06 -7.77 36.79
C GLY A 534 -1.42 -8.91 35.97
N CYS A 535 -0.31 -8.63 35.28
CA CYS A 535 0.42 -9.66 34.54
C CYS A 535 0.87 -10.82 35.45
N LYS A 536 0.54 -12.07 35.08
CA LYS A 536 0.85 -13.26 35.90
C LYS A 536 2.34 -13.52 36.07
N VAL A 537 3.15 -13.35 35.03
CA VAL A 537 4.61 -13.52 35.12
C VAL A 537 5.23 -12.39 35.94
N CYS A 538 4.86 -11.13 35.69
CA CYS A 538 5.34 -10.01 36.50
C CYS A 538 4.99 -10.18 37.98
N SER A 539 3.79 -10.70 38.27
CA SER A 539 3.30 -10.93 39.63
C SER A 539 4.03 -12.07 40.36
N LEU A 540 4.67 -12.98 39.61
CA LEU A 540 5.39 -14.14 40.13
C LEU A 540 6.91 -13.94 40.18
N LEU A 541 7.47 -13.07 39.33
CA LEU A 541 8.90 -12.81 39.24
C LEU A 541 9.38 -11.53 39.94
N LYS A 542 8.49 -10.68 40.48
CA LYS A 542 8.88 -9.46 41.23
C LYS A 542 9.00 -9.69 42.75
N ASP A 543 9.98 -9.03 43.36
CA ASP A 543 10.21 -8.97 44.81
C ASP A 543 9.30 -7.94 45.55
N LYS A 544 8.62 -7.01 44.84
CA LYS A 544 7.69 -6.01 45.41
C LYS A 544 6.36 -5.96 44.64
N ALA A 545 5.27 -5.71 45.37
CA ALA A 545 3.88 -6.00 45.03
C ALA A 545 3.18 -5.13 43.96
N THR A 546 3.90 -4.35 43.15
CA THR A 546 3.30 -3.65 42.00
C THR A 546 3.55 -4.45 40.73
N GLY A 547 2.65 -5.41 40.46
CA GLY A 547 2.62 -6.19 39.21
C GLY A 547 2.56 -5.25 38.01
N GLY A 548 3.21 -5.62 36.90
CA GLY A 548 3.08 -4.83 35.68
C GLY A 548 1.69 -5.03 35.10
N ASP A 549 0.83 -4.02 35.18
CA ASP A 549 -0.50 -4.10 34.60
C ASP A 549 -0.41 -4.29 33.08
N THR A 550 -1.34 -5.07 32.53
CA THR A 550 -1.38 -5.40 31.12
C THR A 550 -2.83 -5.63 30.70
N SER A 551 -3.21 -5.04 29.57
CA SER A 551 -4.49 -5.34 28.90
C SER A 551 -4.42 -6.59 28.02
N PHE A 552 -3.22 -7.16 27.84
CA PHE A 552 -3.01 -8.33 26.97
C PHE A 552 -3.39 -9.63 27.69
N GLN A 553 -4.52 -10.21 27.29
CA GLN A 553 -5.01 -11.52 27.69
C GLN A 553 -4.49 -12.60 26.73
N CYS A 554 -3.97 -13.70 27.28
CA CYS A 554 -3.62 -14.88 26.52
C CYS A 554 -4.89 -15.64 26.11
N SER A 555 -5.09 -15.83 24.81
CA SER A 555 -6.27 -16.50 24.23
C SER A 555 -6.29 -18.01 24.47
N THR A 556 -5.13 -18.63 24.70
CA THR A 556 -5.00 -20.10 24.85
C THR A 556 -4.88 -20.56 26.30
N CYS A 557 -4.53 -19.68 27.23
CA CYS A 557 -4.29 -20.06 28.63
C CYS A 557 -5.39 -19.56 29.57
N THR A 558 -5.97 -20.50 30.32
CA THR A 558 -6.90 -20.22 31.42
C THR A 558 -6.44 -20.94 32.68
N LEU A 559 -6.45 -20.26 33.84
CA LEU A 559 -6.13 -20.87 35.13
C LEU A 559 -7.41 -21.38 35.79
N THR A 560 -7.44 -22.67 36.10
CA THR A 560 -8.51 -23.29 36.90
C THR A 560 -8.11 -23.34 38.37
N LYS A 561 -9.00 -22.92 39.27
CA LYS A 561 -8.89 -23.15 40.71
C LYS A 561 -10.13 -23.89 41.20
N LYS A 562 -9.93 -25.00 41.88
CA LYS A 562 -11.00 -25.75 42.56
C LYS A 562 -11.05 -25.31 44.01
N ASN A 563 -12.22 -24.89 44.49
CA ASN A 563 -12.44 -24.61 45.90
C ASN A 563 -12.55 -25.93 46.66
N GLU A 564 -11.64 -26.17 47.60
CA GLU A 564 -11.54 -27.43 48.35
C GLU A 564 -12.75 -27.71 49.26
N LYS A 565 -13.52 -26.69 49.64
CA LYS A 565 -14.70 -26.82 50.52
C LYS A 565 -16.02 -26.99 49.77
N THR A 566 -16.17 -26.32 48.62
CA THR A 566 -17.44 -26.33 47.84
C THR A 566 -17.35 -27.15 46.57
N GLY A 567 -16.15 -27.60 46.17
CA GLY A 567 -15.92 -28.35 44.92
C GLY A 567 -15.99 -27.50 43.65
N GLU A 568 -16.32 -26.21 43.76
CA GLU A 568 -16.57 -25.30 42.65
C GLU A 568 -15.27 -24.95 41.89
N ILE A 569 -15.34 -24.98 40.55
CA ILE A 569 -14.19 -24.70 39.67
C ILE A 569 -14.34 -23.29 39.09
N THR A 570 -13.42 -22.41 39.45
CA THR A 570 -13.32 -21.06 38.87
C THR A 570 -12.26 -21.03 37.78
N LYS A 571 -12.63 -20.53 36.61
CA LYS A 571 -11.74 -20.30 35.46
C LYS A 571 -11.37 -18.82 35.42
N THR A 572 -10.08 -18.50 35.40
CA THR A 572 -9.59 -17.12 35.33
C THR A 572 -8.68 -16.93 34.11
N PRO A 573 -8.90 -15.87 33.32
CA PRO A 573 -8.06 -15.56 32.16
C PRO A 573 -6.62 -15.22 32.59
N VAL A 574 -5.67 -15.46 31.70
CA VAL A 574 -4.24 -15.24 31.95
C VAL A 574 -3.77 -13.98 31.24
N TYR A 575 -3.37 -12.96 32.00
CA TYR A 575 -2.84 -11.70 31.48
C TYR A 575 -1.31 -11.68 31.48
N LEU A 576 -0.69 -11.32 30.35
CA LEU A 576 0.76 -11.38 30.14
C LEU A 576 1.30 -10.11 29.44
N CYS A 577 2.40 -9.54 29.93
CA CYS A 577 3.04 -8.42 29.20
C CYS A 577 3.79 -8.94 27.97
N ASN A 578 3.50 -8.40 26.78
CA ASN A 578 4.29 -8.69 25.58
C ASN A 578 5.49 -7.73 25.42
N LYS A 579 6.28 -7.56 26.50
CA LYS A 579 7.50 -6.73 26.53
C LYS A 579 8.58 -7.47 27.30
N VAL A 580 9.84 -7.32 26.87
CA VAL A 580 11.01 -7.88 27.57
C VAL A 580 11.15 -7.15 28.91
N LYS A 581 10.74 -7.81 29.99
CA LYS A 581 10.71 -7.25 31.35
C LYS A 581 11.53 -8.05 32.36
N HIS A 582 11.86 -9.30 32.04
CA HIS A 582 12.55 -10.22 32.94
C HIS A 582 13.62 -11.00 32.17
N SER A 583 14.66 -11.40 32.91
CA SER A 583 15.60 -12.40 32.43
C SER A 583 15.25 -13.74 33.06
N TYR A 584 15.12 -14.78 32.24
CA TYR A 584 14.84 -16.15 32.68
C TYR A 584 15.82 -17.09 31.96
N ASN A 585 16.47 -17.99 32.70
CA ASN A 585 17.58 -18.82 32.19
C ASN A 585 18.69 -17.99 31.49
N CYS A 586 19.10 -16.88 32.11
CA CYS A 586 20.15 -15.96 31.60
C CYS A 586 19.85 -15.32 30.23
N GLN A 587 18.60 -15.39 29.75
CA GLN A 587 18.15 -14.72 28.52
C GLN A 587 17.04 -13.71 28.83
N ALA A 588 17.14 -12.53 28.21
CA ALA A 588 16.09 -11.52 28.28
C ALA A 588 14.87 -11.98 27.46
N ARG A 589 13.72 -12.12 28.12
CA ARG A 589 12.49 -12.66 27.52
C ARG A 589 11.27 -11.82 27.87
N THR A 590 10.25 -11.85 27.03
CA THR A 590 8.94 -11.27 27.35
C THR A 590 8.20 -12.10 28.40
N CYS A 591 7.24 -11.51 29.10
CA CYS A 591 6.39 -12.29 30.01
C CYS A 591 5.58 -13.35 29.26
N PHE A 592 5.22 -13.08 28.00
CA PHE A 592 4.58 -14.08 27.14
C PHE A 592 5.49 -15.29 26.88
N GLU A 593 6.74 -15.04 26.48
CA GLU A 593 7.73 -16.09 26.25
C GLU A 593 8.05 -16.90 27.51
N ILE A 594 8.16 -16.24 28.66
CA ILE A 594 8.39 -16.94 29.93
C ILE A 594 7.20 -17.85 30.27
N TRP A 595 5.97 -17.38 30.08
CA TRP A 595 4.78 -18.18 30.38
C TRP A 595 4.66 -19.43 29.49
N HIS A 596 4.82 -19.26 28.18
CA HIS A 596 4.62 -20.34 27.21
C HIS A 596 5.85 -21.23 27.07
N LEU A 597 7.04 -20.65 26.87
CA LEU A 597 8.25 -21.40 26.57
C LEU A 597 8.96 -21.91 27.83
N CYS A 598 8.95 -21.12 28.91
CA CYS A 598 9.69 -21.48 30.13
C CYS A 598 8.80 -22.17 31.18
N TRP A 599 7.52 -21.80 31.25
CA TRP A 599 6.57 -22.37 32.21
C TRP A 599 5.57 -23.34 31.61
N ASN A 600 5.70 -23.69 30.32
CA ASN A 600 4.84 -24.65 29.61
C ASN A 600 3.36 -24.35 29.86
N ASP A 601 2.89 -23.21 29.34
CA ASP A 601 1.52 -22.71 29.49
C ASP A 601 1.08 -22.54 30.97
N GLY A 602 2.06 -22.25 31.84
CA GLY A 602 1.84 -22.07 33.27
C GLY A 602 1.73 -23.37 34.07
N ALA A 603 1.98 -24.55 33.48
CA ALA A 603 2.07 -25.82 34.18
C ALA A 603 3.25 -25.84 35.17
N ASN A 604 4.39 -25.26 34.76
CA ASN A 604 5.64 -25.23 35.52
C ASN A 604 5.89 -23.88 36.21
N LYS A 605 4.85 -23.07 36.41
CA LYS A 605 4.98 -21.76 37.06
C LYS A 605 5.42 -21.93 38.54
N PRO A 606 6.32 -21.07 39.06
CA PRO A 606 6.76 -21.15 40.44
C PRO A 606 5.59 -21.02 41.42
N SER A 607 5.52 -21.88 42.43
CA SER A 607 4.56 -21.70 43.52
C SER A 607 5.05 -20.59 44.45
N ARG A 608 4.12 -19.74 44.93
CA ARG A 608 4.42 -18.63 45.86
C ARG A 608 4.98 -19.08 47.22
N GLY A 609 5.08 -20.39 47.46
CA GLY A 609 5.53 -21.01 48.70
C GLY A 609 6.71 -21.93 48.47
N LYS A 610 7.91 -21.36 48.40
CA LYS A 610 9.20 -21.86 48.93
C LYS A 610 10.27 -20.90 48.43
N ARG A 611 10.52 -19.85 49.22
CA ARG A 611 11.76 -19.08 49.15
C ARG A 611 12.91 -20.06 49.42
N LYS A 612 13.48 -20.65 48.37
CA LYS A 612 14.77 -21.34 48.50
C LYS A 612 15.86 -20.28 48.53
N LEU A 613 16.71 -20.38 49.55
CA LEU A 613 17.86 -19.53 49.79
C LEU A 613 18.65 -19.30 48.51
N ARG A 614 18.85 -18.03 48.15
CA ARG A 614 19.99 -17.63 47.32
C ARG A 614 21.25 -17.86 48.15
N VAL A 615 22.06 -18.85 47.76
CA VAL A 615 23.51 -18.71 47.95
C VAL A 615 23.92 -17.53 47.07
N ARG A 616 24.47 -16.48 47.68
CA ARG A 616 25.11 -15.40 46.94
C ARG A 616 26.33 -15.99 46.23
N VAL A 617 26.27 -16.09 44.91
CA VAL A 617 27.49 -16.03 44.10
C VAL A 617 27.62 -14.55 43.75
N THR A 618 28.60 -13.90 44.38
CA THR A 618 29.06 -12.57 43.99
C THR A 618 29.85 -12.73 42.71
N ASP A 619 29.40 -12.08 41.63
CA ASP A 619 30.26 -11.80 40.48
C ASP A 619 31.42 -10.93 40.96
N GLY A 620 32.65 -11.34 40.62
CA GLY A 620 33.86 -10.62 40.98
C GLY A 620 35.02 -11.57 41.21
N GLY A 621 35.48 -12.25 40.15
CA GLY A 621 36.79 -12.86 40.15
C GLY A 621 37.85 -11.78 39.92
N GLU A 622 38.49 -11.32 41.00
CA GLU A 622 39.82 -10.73 40.94
C GLU A 622 40.82 -11.74 41.51
N VAL A 623 41.90 -11.95 40.75
CA VAL A 623 43.02 -12.82 41.10
C VAL A 623 43.87 -12.10 42.15
N PHE A 624 44.11 -12.77 43.28
CA PHE A 624 45.10 -12.36 44.27
C PHE A 624 46.29 -13.33 44.21
N ASP A 625 47.50 -12.80 44.18
CA ASP A 625 48.70 -13.59 44.49
C ASP A 625 48.80 -13.82 46.01
N ASN A 626 49.51 -14.88 46.41
CA ASN A 626 49.47 -15.57 47.71
C ASN A 626 49.70 -14.75 49.00
N GLU A 627 49.80 -13.42 48.97
CA GLU A 627 50.10 -12.61 50.16
C GLU A 627 49.16 -11.41 50.42
N GLY A 628 48.03 -11.31 49.71
CA GLY A 628 46.81 -10.66 50.24
C GLY A 628 46.88 -9.19 50.71
N THR A 629 47.20 -8.23 49.83
CA THR A 629 46.88 -6.81 50.05
C THR A 629 46.39 -6.09 48.77
N PRO A 630 45.29 -5.29 48.79
CA PRO A 630 44.82 -4.54 47.62
C PRO A 630 45.33 -3.09 47.57
N ARG A 631 45.75 -2.61 46.39
CA ARG A 631 46.04 -1.19 46.07
C ARG A 631 44.84 -0.53 45.38
N LEU A 632 44.51 0.68 45.80
CA LEU A 632 43.55 1.61 45.17
C LEU A 632 44.27 2.63 44.28
N VAL A 633 43.79 2.88 43.05
CA VAL A 633 43.98 4.17 42.33
C VAL A 633 42.93 4.32 41.20
N PRO A 634 42.63 5.54 40.70
CA PRO A 634 41.28 6.10 40.79
C PRO A 634 40.69 6.61 39.46
N MET A 635 39.38 6.88 39.51
CA MET A 635 38.46 7.56 38.57
C MET A 635 38.56 7.26 37.08
#